data_AF-A0A7X7DJI1-F1
#
_entry.id   AF-A0A7X7DJI1-F1
#
_cell.length_a   1.000
_cell.length_b   1.000
_cell.length_c   1.000
_cell.angle_alpha   90.00
_cell.angle_beta   90.00
_cell.angle_gamma   90.00
#
_symmetry.space_group_name_H-M   'P 1'
#
loop_
_entity.id
_entity.type
_entity.pdbx_description
1 polymer ?
#
loop_
_entity_poly.entity_id
_entity_poly.type
_entity_poly.pdbx_seq_one_letter_code
_entity_poly.pdbx_strand_id
1 'polypeptide(L)'
;MRAHSRTMLSVVVLLLSGAGAVSQTSALQTELSEYWQQQYQELNGKINERQGLKKADSDENVIADKNALILSTDRTPSDVLYRRTKALIQNLSKTIDAKQIAEFERKLESLKPSAATGGLAKTNEQSQFLELSALNRAVAISNPLIDFDDLIFVGYAGNVGGTENHMCDQYNPWNVAGGGGLYMLKNIKGTPTLVDILKNSKCVNGSFKGSNLAGGGFLSPDLSYDGKKIVFAWTSMQSKCYHIFKVNIDGTELTQLTDGAESQYNFLQNSNHNDFDPCWLPNGRIAFISDRRGGYGRCHTKSKPTFTLHSMKDDGSDIICLSYHETNEWNPSVDNNGKIVYTRWDYVDRDDCIAHHLWTCFPDGRDPRSYHGNYPLPLQTLNGPGYDGRRDRPCAELHIRAIPNSSKYIATSGPHHGFSWGDLVTIDPTIEDDGKVSQIKKLTTSQSGWPDAPGGAYATAYPLSEDYYICNKISGGNKTIILRDKTGNEQLIYSTGAWHPFEPIPVRAVTKPPVLATKTWDGERKSLSDHYRATIQVSNVYEGDIPLPNGVKVSAMRIVQVFPKETINVSEPRNGYPAEALTRMSLGTVPVEEDGSVYCEAPVDKILYFQLLDENGLAVQSMRSATYVHKGEQMACIGCHENKWKATPVTTNRIAFKRAPSKLTPDAGGVEPVNYARLAKPVFDKNCRSCHVQKNRQPDFSYGSLKNYAFYWCGDGNPWLNGDIITSLRGGSRTTPGKFGASYSKLKKYIDGNHQNVKLTSDEYKRVALWLDLNSNELGADYNVNDQKAGKLVWPRIDLDQSNPQGIETKYPLMGDVAVSKHLYRPVKINRNGTIISFNNPDFAIGKVSMYDLSGRCVFTRNFNSNEAYSFVIDLKNGNVSKGTYVVNVEKNGSDQKIEPIKFVVN
;
A
#
# COMPACT_ATOMS: atom_id res chain seq x y z
N MET A 1 -8.52 49.87 -34.76
CA MET A 1 -8.93 48.86 -33.74
C MET A 1 -10.15 47.99 -34.10
N ARG A 2 -10.64 47.94 -35.36
CA ARG A 2 -11.69 46.95 -35.75
C ARG A 2 -11.39 46.13 -37.02
N ALA A 3 -10.20 46.26 -37.60
CA ALA A 3 -9.83 45.58 -38.84
C ALA A 3 -8.81 44.42 -38.68
N HIS A 4 -8.19 44.26 -37.49
CA HIS A 4 -7.14 43.24 -37.27
C HIS A 4 -7.66 41.92 -36.65
N SER A 5 -8.93 41.82 -36.25
CA SER A 5 -9.48 40.58 -35.67
C SER A 5 -10.04 39.59 -36.70
N ARG A 6 -10.18 39.98 -37.97
CA ARG A 6 -10.72 39.10 -39.02
C ARG A 6 -9.67 38.21 -39.68
N THR A 7 -8.38 38.55 -39.59
CA THR A 7 -7.29 37.78 -40.22
C THR A 7 -6.80 36.62 -39.34
N MET A 8 -6.96 36.68 -38.02
CA MET A 8 -6.62 35.58 -37.08
C MET A 8 -7.61 34.41 -37.14
N LEU A 9 -8.85 34.61 -37.60
CA LEU A 9 -9.87 33.56 -37.61
C LEU A 9 -9.78 32.63 -38.83
N SER A 10 -9.12 33.05 -39.92
CA SER A 10 -9.20 32.36 -41.22
C SER A 10 -8.21 31.21 -41.42
N VAL A 11 -7.25 30.99 -40.51
CA VAL A 11 -6.24 29.91 -40.66
C VAL A 11 -6.70 28.58 -40.03
N VAL A 12 -7.83 28.56 -39.32
CA VAL A 12 -8.32 27.38 -38.56
C VAL A 12 -9.59 26.73 -39.17
N VAL A 13 -10.15 27.29 -40.26
CA VAL A 13 -11.54 26.96 -40.70
C VAL A 13 -11.67 25.76 -41.65
N LEU A 14 -10.61 25.11 -42.12
CA LEU A 14 -10.76 23.96 -43.02
C LEU A 14 -10.63 22.62 -42.30
N LEU A 15 -11.74 22.17 -41.70
CA LEU A 15 -12.26 20.79 -41.69
C LEU A 15 -13.45 20.74 -40.70
N LEU A 16 -14.63 20.31 -41.20
CA LEU A 16 -15.90 20.06 -40.48
C LEU A 16 -16.87 21.25 -40.42
N SER A 17 -17.97 21.21 -41.20
CA SER A 17 -19.10 22.13 -40.98
C SER A 17 -20.48 21.51 -41.23
N GLY A 18 -21.34 21.71 -40.23
CA GLY A 18 -22.81 21.63 -40.26
C GLY A 18 -23.35 22.62 -39.22
N ALA A 19 -24.41 23.38 -39.54
CA ALA A 19 -24.73 24.67 -38.91
C ALA A 19 -25.04 24.68 -37.39
N GLY A 20 -25.38 23.53 -36.78
CA GLY A 20 -25.52 23.40 -35.32
C GLY A 20 -24.19 23.25 -34.57
N ALA A 21 -23.12 22.83 -35.27
CA ALA A 21 -21.79 22.63 -34.70
C ALA A 21 -20.95 23.92 -34.61
N VAL A 22 -21.36 25.01 -35.27
CA VAL A 22 -20.55 26.23 -35.40
C VAL A 22 -20.41 26.99 -34.07
N SER A 23 -21.45 27.04 -33.23
CA SER A 23 -21.37 27.76 -31.95
C SER A 23 -20.54 27.01 -30.89
N GLN A 24 -20.68 25.69 -30.78
CA GLN A 24 -19.91 24.88 -29.83
C GLN A 24 -18.44 24.74 -30.24
N THR A 25 -18.15 24.67 -31.53
CA THR A 25 -16.76 24.68 -32.04
C THR A 25 -16.06 26.00 -31.69
N SER A 26 -16.78 27.14 -31.75
CA SER A 26 -16.23 28.45 -31.39
C SER A 26 -15.90 28.60 -29.90
N ALA A 27 -16.67 27.97 -29.01
CA ALA A 27 -16.43 27.98 -27.56
C ALA A 27 -15.18 27.18 -27.19
N LEU A 28 -15.04 25.95 -27.67
CA LEU A 28 -13.82 25.13 -27.44
C LEU A 28 -12.58 25.83 -27.98
N GLN A 29 -12.68 26.44 -29.17
CA GLN A 29 -11.56 27.18 -29.75
C GLN A 29 -11.16 28.38 -28.89
N THR A 30 -12.13 29.02 -28.23
CA THR A 30 -11.87 30.12 -27.28
C THR A 30 -11.16 29.60 -26.03
N GLU A 31 -11.66 28.52 -25.41
CA GLU A 31 -11.02 27.90 -24.23
C GLU A 31 -9.59 27.42 -24.52
N LEU A 32 -9.36 26.79 -25.68
CA LEU A 32 -8.03 26.38 -26.12
C LEU A 32 -7.09 27.58 -26.28
N SER A 33 -7.57 28.65 -26.91
CA SER A 33 -6.77 29.87 -27.08
C SER A 33 -6.43 30.51 -25.72
N GLU A 34 -7.38 30.59 -24.80
CA GLU A 34 -7.15 31.12 -23.45
C GLU A 34 -6.13 30.27 -22.69
N TYR A 35 -6.25 28.94 -22.76
CA TYR A 35 -5.31 28.02 -22.13
C TYR A 35 -3.89 28.16 -22.70
N TRP A 36 -3.73 28.24 -24.03
CA TRP A 36 -2.42 28.45 -24.64
C TRP A 36 -1.83 29.83 -24.32
N GLN A 37 -2.67 30.88 -24.26
CA GLN A 37 -2.22 32.19 -23.80
C GLN A 37 -1.74 32.14 -22.35
N GLN A 38 -2.42 31.40 -21.48
CA GLN A 38 -1.98 31.20 -20.11
C GLN A 38 -0.63 30.46 -20.05
N GLN A 39 -0.46 29.37 -20.80
CA GLN A 39 0.81 28.64 -20.88
C GLN A 39 1.96 29.54 -21.36
N TYR A 40 1.69 30.39 -22.36
CA TYR A 40 2.64 31.39 -22.83
C TYR A 40 3.08 32.32 -21.70
N GLN A 41 2.15 32.88 -20.92
CA GLN A 41 2.50 33.78 -19.81
C GLN A 41 3.29 33.06 -18.71
N GLU A 42 2.91 31.83 -18.36
CA GLU A 42 3.62 31.01 -17.37
C GLU A 42 5.07 30.72 -17.81
N LEU A 43 5.28 30.32 -19.07
CA LEU A 43 6.62 30.09 -19.61
C LEU A 43 7.43 31.38 -19.69
N ASN A 44 6.82 32.46 -20.16
CA ASN A 44 7.47 33.76 -20.27
C ASN A 44 7.93 34.27 -18.89
N GLY A 45 7.10 34.14 -17.86
CA GLY A 45 7.47 34.45 -16.47
C GLY A 45 8.68 33.63 -16.01
N LYS A 46 8.63 32.30 -16.17
CA LYS A 46 9.73 31.40 -15.77
C LYS A 46 11.05 31.66 -16.49
N ILE A 47 11.00 32.05 -17.77
CA ILE A 47 12.17 32.42 -18.57
C ILE A 47 12.76 33.75 -18.08
N ASN A 48 11.93 34.79 -17.93
CA ASN A 48 12.36 36.12 -17.50
C ASN A 48 12.97 36.12 -16.09
N GLU A 49 12.41 35.32 -15.18
CA GLU A 49 12.88 35.19 -13.81
C GLU A 49 14.05 34.20 -13.66
N ARG A 50 14.46 33.55 -14.76
CA ARG A 50 15.44 32.44 -14.79
C ARG A 50 15.11 31.28 -13.82
N GLN A 51 13.86 31.18 -13.36
CA GLN A 51 13.42 30.15 -12.42
C GLN A 51 13.47 28.75 -13.04
N GLY A 52 13.14 28.64 -14.34
CA GLY A 52 13.20 27.37 -15.06
C GLY A 52 14.62 26.80 -15.17
N LEU A 53 15.63 27.68 -15.28
CA LEU A 53 17.04 27.30 -15.46
C LEU A 53 17.66 26.78 -14.17
N LYS A 54 17.45 27.47 -13.04
CA LYS A 54 17.95 27.02 -11.73
C LYS A 54 17.39 25.66 -11.33
N LYS A 55 16.13 25.40 -11.71
CA LYS A 55 15.47 24.12 -11.42
C LYS A 55 15.94 23.01 -12.36
N ALA A 56 16.19 23.33 -13.63
CA ALA A 56 16.75 22.38 -14.59
C ALA A 56 18.10 21.81 -14.11
N ASP A 57 19.00 22.66 -13.61
CA ASP A 57 20.32 22.23 -13.09
C ASP A 57 20.20 21.27 -11.90
N SER A 58 19.20 21.44 -11.04
CA SER A 58 18.95 20.55 -9.89
C SER A 58 18.21 19.26 -10.26
N ASP A 59 17.35 19.29 -11.28
CA ASP A 59 16.46 18.18 -11.65
C ASP A 59 16.99 17.33 -12.83
N GLU A 60 18.07 17.73 -13.52
CA GLU A 60 18.55 17.07 -14.75
C GLU A 60 18.82 15.57 -14.57
N ASN A 61 19.30 15.15 -13.39
CA ASN A 61 19.60 13.74 -13.11
C ASN A 61 18.37 12.92 -12.68
N VAL A 62 17.27 13.57 -12.33
CA VAL A 62 16.05 12.93 -11.79
C VAL A 62 14.83 13.12 -12.68
N ILE A 63 14.87 13.95 -13.72
CA ILE A 63 13.80 14.07 -14.71
C ILE A 63 13.79 12.87 -15.68
N ALA A 64 12.61 12.44 -16.12
CA ALA A 64 12.45 11.35 -17.08
C ALA A 64 12.91 11.74 -18.50
N ASP A 65 12.69 13.00 -18.89
CA ASP A 65 13.13 13.55 -20.17
C ASP A 65 13.53 15.02 -19.99
N LYS A 66 14.75 15.36 -20.41
CA LYS A 66 15.27 16.74 -20.31
C LYS A 66 14.40 17.75 -21.04
N ASN A 67 13.62 17.34 -22.04
CA ASN A 67 12.77 18.25 -22.78
C ASN A 67 11.63 18.83 -21.93
N ALA A 68 11.25 18.15 -20.84
CA ALA A 68 10.27 18.64 -19.88
C ALA A 68 10.74 19.90 -19.14
N LEU A 69 12.04 20.17 -19.13
CA LEU A 69 12.64 21.36 -18.52
C LEU A 69 12.56 22.58 -19.45
N ILE A 70 12.78 23.76 -18.87
CA ILE A 70 13.13 24.98 -19.61
C ILE A 70 14.66 25.02 -19.64
N LEU A 71 15.25 24.98 -20.84
CA LEU A 71 16.69 24.89 -21.04
C LEU A 71 17.32 26.28 -21.16
N SER A 72 18.61 26.38 -20.88
CA SER A 72 19.39 27.63 -21.01
C SER A 72 19.45 28.18 -22.43
N THR A 73 19.15 27.35 -23.41
CA THR A 73 18.99 27.71 -24.83
C THR A 73 17.63 28.28 -25.17
N ASP A 74 16.60 28.06 -24.34
CA ASP A 74 15.25 28.56 -24.59
C ASP A 74 15.20 30.06 -24.25
N ARG A 75 14.96 30.91 -25.25
CA ARG A 75 14.91 32.38 -25.08
C ARG A 75 13.48 32.89 -24.99
N THR A 76 12.53 32.15 -25.54
CA THR A 76 11.12 32.48 -25.63
C THR A 76 10.24 31.26 -25.31
N PRO A 77 8.97 31.45 -24.91
CA PRO A 77 8.00 30.36 -24.82
C PRO A 77 7.93 29.51 -26.09
N SER A 78 8.01 30.13 -27.27
CA SER A 78 8.00 29.44 -28.56
C SER A 78 9.20 28.50 -28.75
N ASP A 79 10.38 28.84 -28.24
CA ASP A 79 11.55 27.94 -28.28
C ASP A 79 11.29 26.64 -27.51
N VAL A 80 10.72 26.77 -26.30
CA VAL A 80 10.36 25.63 -25.44
C VAL A 80 9.37 24.73 -26.17
N LEU A 81 8.28 25.31 -26.68
CA LEU A 81 7.21 24.54 -27.31
C LEU A 81 7.65 23.92 -28.64
N TYR A 82 8.42 24.64 -29.46
CA TYR A 82 8.98 24.09 -30.71
C TYR A 82 9.85 22.85 -30.42
N ARG A 83 10.74 22.94 -29.43
CA ARG A 83 11.62 21.82 -29.04
C ARG A 83 10.83 20.62 -28.52
N ARG A 84 9.85 20.84 -27.66
CA ARG A 84 8.98 19.76 -27.13
C ARG A 84 8.09 19.15 -28.22
N THR A 85 7.58 19.96 -29.14
CA THR A 85 6.83 19.48 -30.31
C THR A 85 7.70 18.62 -31.22
N LYS A 86 8.95 19.02 -31.44
CA LYS A 86 9.92 18.21 -32.19
C LYS A 86 10.15 16.86 -31.54
N ALA A 87 10.37 16.83 -30.23
CA ALA A 87 10.56 15.59 -29.48
C ALA A 87 9.30 14.69 -29.52
N LEU A 88 8.10 15.29 -29.44
CA LEU A 88 6.83 14.59 -29.57
C LEU A 88 6.65 13.94 -30.95
N ILE A 89 6.93 14.66 -32.04
CA ILE A 89 6.89 14.11 -33.40
C ILE A 89 7.86 12.93 -33.54
N GLN A 90 9.08 13.07 -33.00
CA GLN A 90 10.08 12.01 -33.01
C GLN A 90 9.60 10.76 -32.26
N ASN A 91 9.00 10.92 -31.08
CA ASN A 91 8.47 9.80 -30.30
C ASN A 91 7.33 9.07 -31.03
N LEU A 92 6.46 9.82 -31.71
CA LEU A 92 5.33 9.26 -32.46
C LEU A 92 5.68 8.76 -33.87
N SER A 93 6.89 9.04 -34.37
CA SER A 93 7.33 8.68 -35.72
C SER A 93 7.28 7.17 -36.02
N LYS A 94 7.34 6.35 -34.97
CA LYS A 94 7.26 4.88 -35.07
C LYS A 94 5.84 4.33 -35.05
N THR A 95 4.87 5.15 -34.63
CA THR A 95 3.48 4.72 -34.37
C THR A 95 2.47 5.36 -35.31
N ILE A 96 2.81 6.49 -35.92
CA ILE A 96 1.96 7.24 -36.86
C ILE A 96 2.46 7.04 -38.29
N ASP A 97 1.57 7.16 -39.28
CA ASP A 97 1.90 7.10 -40.71
C ASP A 97 3.00 8.10 -41.11
N ALA A 98 3.95 7.62 -41.91
CA ALA A 98 5.14 8.39 -42.30
C ALA A 98 4.80 9.66 -43.10
N LYS A 99 3.71 9.69 -43.88
CA LYS A 99 3.31 10.90 -44.62
C LYS A 99 2.78 11.96 -43.67
N GLN A 100 2.00 11.55 -42.67
CA GLN A 100 1.49 12.45 -41.65
C GLN A 100 2.62 13.03 -40.81
N ILE A 101 3.62 12.21 -40.43
CA ILE A 101 4.84 12.69 -39.77
C ILE A 101 5.58 13.71 -40.64
N ALA A 102 5.80 13.44 -41.92
CA ALA A 102 6.46 14.38 -42.84
C ALA A 102 5.67 15.69 -43.04
N GLU A 103 4.34 15.66 -42.90
CA GLU A 103 3.52 16.87 -42.87
C GLU A 103 3.74 17.67 -41.57
N PHE A 104 3.71 17.01 -40.42
CA PHE A 104 3.98 17.65 -39.14
C PHE A 104 5.39 18.24 -39.07
N GLU A 105 6.40 17.56 -39.58
CA GLU A 105 7.78 18.06 -39.64
C GLU A 105 7.89 19.29 -40.53
N ARG A 106 7.30 19.28 -41.74
CA ARG A 106 7.27 20.45 -42.63
C ARG A 106 6.57 21.64 -41.98
N LYS A 107 5.43 21.40 -41.32
CA LYS A 107 4.70 22.46 -40.62
C LYS A 107 5.50 22.98 -39.42
N LEU A 108 6.15 22.10 -38.66
CA LEU A 108 7.02 22.51 -37.55
C LEU A 108 8.18 23.38 -38.03
N GLU A 109 8.91 22.97 -39.08
CA GLU A 109 10.01 23.77 -39.63
C GLU A 109 9.56 25.15 -40.15
N SER A 110 8.34 25.24 -40.70
CA SER A 110 7.76 26.54 -41.10
C SER A 110 7.49 27.49 -39.92
N LEU A 111 7.33 26.93 -38.70
CA LEU A 111 7.06 27.65 -37.46
C LEU A 111 8.31 27.81 -36.58
N LYS A 112 9.50 27.58 -37.12
CA LYS A 112 10.75 27.70 -36.36
C LYS A 112 10.93 29.12 -35.79
N PRO A 113 11.15 29.29 -34.47
CA PRO A 113 11.39 30.61 -33.88
C PRO A 113 12.59 31.32 -34.49
N SER A 114 12.48 32.63 -34.68
CA SER A 114 13.57 33.51 -35.11
C SER A 114 14.06 34.36 -33.94
N ALA A 115 15.36 34.69 -33.89
CA ALA A 115 15.93 35.52 -32.85
C ALA A 115 15.47 36.98 -33.01
N ALA A 116 14.34 37.36 -32.42
CA ALA A 116 13.77 38.69 -32.59
C ALA A 116 13.85 39.53 -31.29
N THR A 117 14.47 40.71 -31.36
CA THR A 117 14.57 41.68 -30.25
C THR A 117 13.72 42.93 -30.54
N GLY A 118 12.63 43.18 -29.79
CA GLY A 118 11.81 44.41 -29.90
C GLY A 118 10.32 44.27 -29.48
N GLY A 119 9.55 45.36 -29.51
CA GLY A 119 8.11 45.37 -29.13
C GLY A 119 7.18 44.67 -30.14
N LEU A 120 7.39 44.89 -31.45
CA LEU A 120 6.71 44.15 -32.53
C LEU A 120 7.09 42.65 -32.53
N ALA A 121 8.29 42.32 -32.07
CA ALA A 121 8.73 40.93 -31.92
C ALA A 121 7.92 40.16 -30.87
N LYS A 122 7.47 40.82 -29.78
CA LYS A 122 6.63 40.18 -28.74
C LYS A 122 5.26 39.77 -29.25
N THR A 123 4.58 40.62 -30.03
CA THR A 123 3.26 40.28 -30.60
C THR A 123 3.35 39.15 -31.64
N ASN A 124 4.44 39.13 -32.42
CA ASN A 124 4.72 38.05 -33.36
C ASN A 124 5.04 36.73 -32.64
N GLU A 125 5.75 36.78 -31.51
CA GLU A 125 6.10 35.58 -30.73
C GLU A 125 4.87 34.94 -30.07
N GLN A 126 3.96 35.74 -29.50
CA GLN A 126 2.71 35.20 -28.96
C GLN A 126 1.85 34.54 -30.05
N SER A 127 1.78 35.13 -31.25
CA SER A 127 1.04 34.55 -32.38
C SER A 127 1.68 33.24 -32.84
N GLN A 128 3.01 33.21 -32.97
CA GLN A 128 3.78 32.00 -33.30
C GLN A 128 3.58 30.89 -32.25
N PHE A 129 3.55 31.23 -30.96
CA PHE A 129 3.29 30.27 -29.89
C PHE A 129 1.91 29.61 -30.02
N LEU A 130 0.88 30.38 -30.38
CA LEU A 130 -0.47 29.84 -30.59
C LEU A 130 -0.53 28.90 -31.80
N GLU A 131 0.15 29.25 -32.90
CA GLU A 131 0.25 28.35 -34.08
C GLU A 131 1.02 27.06 -33.76
N LEU A 132 2.12 27.16 -33.01
CA LEU A 132 2.86 26.01 -32.50
C LEU A 132 2.00 25.16 -31.56
N SER A 133 1.18 25.79 -30.71
CA SER A 133 0.27 25.09 -29.79
C SER A 133 -0.79 24.31 -30.53
N ALA A 134 -1.34 24.87 -31.61
CA ALA A 134 -2.29 24.19 -32.48
C ALA A 134 -1.64 22.99 -33.20
N LEU A 135 -0.42 23.13 -33.71
CA LEU A 135 0.34 22.00 -34.27
C LEU A 135 0.61 20.94 -33.21
N ASN A 136 1.09 21.33 -32.03
CA ASN A 136 1.39 20.43 -30.94
C ASN A 136 0.17 19.61 -30.52
N ARG A 137 -1.00 20.25 -30.43
CA ARG A 137 -2.28 19.57 -30.18
C ARG A 137 -2.60 18.54 -31.26
N ALA A 138 -2.49 18.91 -32.53
CA ALA A 138 -2.77 18.01 -33.65
C ALA A 138 -1.86 16.77 -33.63
N VAL A 139 -0.58 16.96 -33.32
CA VAL A 139 0.39 15.85 -33.15
C VAL A 139 0.00 14.98 -31.96
N ALA A 140 -0.27 15.57 -30.80
CA ALA A 140 -0.59 14.84 -29.57
C ALA A 140 -1.88 13.99 -29.71
N ILE A 141 -2.94 14.55 -30.29
CA ILE A 141 -4.23 13.86 -30.49
C ILE A 141 -4.11 12.74 -31.54
N SER A 142 -3.14 12.82 -32.46
CA SER A 142 -2.90 11.76 -33.45
C SER A 142 -2.23 10.51 -32.85
N ASN A 143 -1.90 10.52 -31.56
CA ASN A 143 -1.32 9.37 -30.89
C ASN A 143 -2.31 8.19 -30.88
N PRO A 144 -1.96 7.02 -31.45
CA PRO A 144 -2.84 5.86 -31.51
C PRO A 144 -3.20 5.27 -30.13
N LEU A 145 -2.50 5.65 -29.06
CA LEU A 145 -2.87 5.31 -27.69
C LEU A 145 -4.15 6.03 -27.21
N ILE A 146 -4.61 7.05 -27.94
CA ILE A 146 -5.89 7.73 -27.70
C ILE A 146 -6.99 7.00 -28.49
N ASP A 147 -7.13 5.71 -28.19
CA ASP A 147 -8.06 4.76 -28.82
C ASP A 147 -9.48 4.81 -28.23
N PHE A 148 -9.78 5.87 -27.47
CA PHE A 148 -11.04 6.12 -26.80
C PHE A 148 -11.57 7.52 -27.17
N ASP A 149 -12.88 7.69 -27.04
CA ASP A 149 -13.57 8.96 -27.33
C ASP A 149 -14.04 9.67 -26.05
N ASP A 150 -14.22 8.93 -24.96
CA ASP A 150 -14.87 9.42 -23.76
C ASP A 150 -14.00 9.19 -22.52
N LEU A 151 -14.15 10.05 -21.51
CA LEU A 151 -13.54 9.91 -20.18
C LEU A 151 -14.63 9.90 -19.10
N ILE A 152 -14.44 9.13 -18.03
CA ILE A 152 -15.14 9.38 -16.76
C ILE A 152 -14.22 10.07 -15.77
N PHE A 153 -14.81 10.81 -14.83
CA PHE A 153 -14.11 11.39 -13.67
C PHE A 153 -15.13 11.85 -12.63
N VAL A 154 -14.66 12.18 -11.42
CA VAL A 154 -15.48 12.86 -10.41
C VAL A 154 -15.18 14.35 -10.37
N GLY A 155 -16.21 15.15 -10.13
CA GLY A 155 -16.06 16.53 -9.69
C GLY A 155 -15.92 16.57 -8.18
N TYR A 156 -14.74 16.91 -7.67
CA TYR A 156 -14.47 17.02 -6.24
C TYR A 156 -14.63 18.47 -5.76
N ALA A 157 -15.50 18.68 -4.78
CA ALA A 157 -15.82 19.98 -4.18
C ALA A 157 -15.42 20.06 -2.70
N GLY A 158 -14.42 19.32 -2.25
CA GLY A 158 -13.97 19.37 -0.85
C GLY A 158 -13.26 20.67 -0.48
N ASN A 159 -13.31 21.03 0.80
CA ASN A 159 -12.65 22.24 1.30
C ASN A 159 -11.12 22.02 1.38
N VAL A 160 -10.35 22.81 0.62
CA VAL A 160 -8.87 22.84 0.64
C VAL A 160 -8.32 23.77 1.74
N GLY A 161 -9.20 24.33 2.58
CA GLY A 161 -8.82 25.21 3.69
C GLY A 161 -9.55 24.86 4.99
N GLY A 162 -8.91 24.05 5.82
CA GLY A 162 -9.20 23.91 7.26
C GLY A 162 -8.06 24.49 8.10
N THR A 163 -8.21 24.55 9.43
CA THR A 163 -7.20 25.07 10.38
C THR A 163 -5.92 24.23 10.47
N GLU A 164 -5.93 23.02 9.92
CA GLU A 164 -4.78 22.13 9.74
C GLU A 164 -4.96 21.41 8.38
N ASN A 165 -3.99 21.55 7.47
CA ASN A 165 -3.96 20.85 6.18
C ASN A 165 -3.14 19.56 6.32
N HIS A 166 -3.80 18.40 6.29
CA HIS A 166 -3.19 17.08 6.43
C HIS A 166 -3.70 16.12 5.34
N MET A 167 -2.90 15.17 4.87
CA MET A 167 -3.32 14.30 3.74
C MET A 167 -4.57 13.46 4.03
N CYS A 168 -4.84 13.11 5.30
CA CYS A 168 -6.08 12.45 5.71
C CYS A 168 -7.34 13.33 5.57
N ASP A 169 -7.21 14.67 5.65
CA ASP A 169 -8.38 15.56 5.70
C ASP A 169 -9.22 15.56 4.42
N GLN A 170 -8.63 15.22 3.28
CA GLN A 170 -9.34 15.13 1.99
C GLN A 170 -10.30 13.93 1.91
N TYR A 171 -10.17 12.95 2.82
CA TYR A 171 -10.99 11.74 2.87
C TYR A 171 -12.02 11.76 4.02
N ASN A 172 -12.04 12.85 4.80
CA ASN A 172 -12.94 13.03 5.92
C ASN A 172 -14.27 13.67 5.44
N PRO A 173 -15.42 12.97 5.49
CA PRO A 173 -16.69 13.50 4.97
C PRO A 173 -17.16 14.80 5.60
N TRP A 174 -16.81 15.09 6.86
CA TRP A 174 -17.16 16.36 7.51
C TRP A 174 -16.41 17.57 6.91
N ASN A 175 -15.32 17.34 6.18
CA ASN A 175 -14.59 18.39 5.45
C ASN A 175 -15.15 18.65 4.04
N VAL A 176 -16.14 17.86 3.60
CA VAL A 176 -16.78 18.02 2.28
C VAL A 176 -17.64 19.28 2.25
N ALA A 177 -17.41 20.17 1.28
CA ALA A 177 -18.22 21.37 1.10
C ALA A 177 -19.50 21.13 0.29
N GLY A 178 -19.61 19.98 -0.39
CA GLY A 178 -20.74 19.58 -1.22
C GLY A 178 -20.65 20.13 -2.64
N GLY A 179 -21.15 19.37 -3.62
CA GLY A 179 -21.12 19.72 -5.04
C GLY A 179 -20.28 18.77 -5.89
N GLY A 180 -20.20 19.06 -7.18
CA GLY A 180 -19.63 18.15 -8.17
C GLY A 180 -20.58 17.01 -8.54
N GLY A 181 -20.04 15.88 -8.97
CA GLY A 181 -20.80 14.78 -9.54
C GLY A 181 -19.91 13.69 -10.12
N LEU A 182 -20.53 12.60 -10.60
CA LEU A 182 -19.88 11.60 -11.44
C LEU A 182 -20.18 11.94 -12.91
N TYR A 183 -19.13 12.29 -13.66
CA TYR A 183 -19.27 12.83 -15.00
C TYR A 183 -18.64 11.93 -16.05
N MET A 184 -19.24 11.97 -17.24
CA MET A 184 -18.64 11.50 -18.48
C MET A 184 -18.39 12.70 -19.38
N LEU A 185 -17.16 12.84 -19.89
CA LEU A 185 -16.82 13.79 -20.93
C LEU A 185 -16.75 13.06 -22.26
N LYS A 186 -17.75 13.30 -23.11
CA LYS A 186 -17.88 12.65 -24.41
C LYS A 186 -17.10 13.36 -25.50
N ASN A 187 -16.62 12.62 -26.49
CA ASN A 187 -16.02 13.16 -27.73
C ASN A 187 -14.80 14.07 -27.50
N ILE A 188 -13.83 13.62 -26.70
CA ILE A 188 -12.64 14.40 -26.31
C ILE A 188 -11.73 14.79 -27.48
N LYS A 189 -11.80 14.04 -28.59
CA LYS A 189 -11.03 14.30 -29.82
C LYS A 189 -11.67 15.38 -30.69
N GLY A 190 -12.98 15.59 -30.55
CA GLY A 190 -13.75 16.60 -31.27
C GLY A 190 -14.16 17.75 -30.35
N THR A 191 -15.46 17.97 -30.23
CA THR A 191 -16.06 18.96 -29.32
C THR A 191 -16.54 18.24 -28.05
N PRO A 192 -15.83 18.39 -26.92
CA PRO A 192 -16.16 17.67 -25.70
C PRO A 192 -17.54 18.08 -25.16
N THR A 193 -18.32 17.11 -24.70
CA THR A 193 -19.62 17.36 -24.04
C THR A 193 -19.64 16.72 -22.67
N LEU A 194 -19.89 17.50 -21.63
CA LEU A 194 -20.01 17.01 -20.26
C LEU A 194 -21.41 16.42 -20.03
N VAL A 195 -21.47 15.20 -19.53
CA VAL A 195 -22.68 14.48 -19.14
C VAL A 195 -22.59 14.10 -17.67
N ASP A 196 -23.59 14.48 -16.88
CA ASP A 196 -23.78 13.95 -15.52
C ASP A 196 -24.39 12.55 -15.63
N ILE A 197 -23.61 11.52 -15.23
CA ILE A 197 -24.00 10.11 -15.33
C ILE A 197 -25.19 9.83 -14.41
N LEU A 198 -25.27 10.53 -13.27
CA LEU A 198 -26.27 10.25 -12.24
C LEU A 198 -27.54 11.11 -12.36
N LYS A 199 -27.61 12.00 -13.37
CA LYS A 199 -28.70 12.98 -13.54
C LYS A 199 -30.10 12.37 -13.42
N ASN A 200 -30.29 11.16 -13.94
CA ASN A 200 -31.58 10.45 -13.94
C ASN A 200 -31.53 9.16 -13.10
N SER A 201 -30.47 8.93 -12.33
CA SER A 201 -30.27 7.71 -11.55
C SER A 201 -31.01 7.79 -10.21
N LYS A 202 -31.72 6.72 -9.88
CA LYS A 202 -32.30 6.50 -8.55
C LYS A 202 -31.64 5.28 -7.93
N CYS A 203 -31.21 5.39 -6.68
CA CYS A 203 -30.65 4.24 -5.97
C CYS A 203 -31.72 3.14 -5.82
N VAL A 204 -31.36 1.90 -6.11
CA VAL A 204 -32.32 0.78 -6.14
C VAL A 204 -32.47 0.07 -4.79
N ASN A 205 -31.50 0.22 -3.89
CA ASN A 205 -31.42 -0.44 -2.59
C ASN A 205 -30.78 0.46 -1.51
N GLY A 206 -30.57 -0.10 -0.32
CA GLY A 206 -29.90 0.55 0.80
C GLY A 206 -30.68 1.71 1.42
N SER A 207 -30.01 2.45 2.30
CA SER A 207 -30.56 3.63 2.99
C SER A 207 -30.94 4.77 2.04
N PHE A 208 -30.35 4.80 0.83
CA PHE A 208 -30.66 5.79 -0.21
C PHE A 208 -31.70 5.32 -1.25
N LYS A 209 -32.36 4.17 -1.05
CA LYS A 209 -33.34 3.64 -2.02
C LYS A 209 -34.37 4.69 -2.46
N GLY A 210 -34.58 4.81 -3.77
CA GLY A 210 -35.49 5.75 -4.40
C GLY A 210 -34.97 7.19 -4.50
N SER A 211 -33.82 7.49 -3.89
CA SER A 211 -33.20 8.82 -3.87
C SER A 211 -32.22 9.02 -5.02
N ASN A 212 -32.06 10.26 -5.45
CA ASN A 212 -30.96 10.68 -6.32
C ASN A 212 -29.76 11.08 -5.45
N LEU A 213 -28.54 10.82 -5.92
CA LEU A 213 -27.32 11.27 -5.24
C LEU A 213 -26.97 12.69 -5.70
N ALA A 214 -27.40 13.70 -4.95
CA ALA A 214 -27.18 15.12 -5.28
C ALA A 214 -26.66 15.93 -4.10
N GLY A 215 -25.88 16.98 -4.37
CA GLY A 215 -25.41 17.96 -3.36
C GLY A 215 -24.36 17.45 -2.36
N GLY A 216 -24.05 16.17 -2.35
CA GLY A 216 -23.03 15.52 -1.52
C GLY A 216 -21.58 15.69 -2.03
N GLY A 217 -20.67 14.86 -1.51
CA GLY A 217 -19.28 14.76 -1.98
C GLY A 217 -19.02 13.46 -2.71
N PHE A 218 -18.30 13.53 -3.83
CA PHE A 218 -17.90 12.38 -4.65
C PHE A 218 -16.40 12.13 -4.53
N LEU A 219 -16.02 10.85 -4.50
CA LEU A 219 -14.63 10.40 -4.49
C LEU A 219 -14.45 9.17 -5.38
N SER A 220 -13.25 9.10 -5.95
CA SER A 220 -12.57 7.86 -6.35
C SER A 220 -13.38 6.89 -7.23
N PRO A 221 -13.69 7.29 -8.48
CA PRO A 221 -14.34 6.40 -9.42
C PRO A 221 -13.36 5.32 -9.91
N ASP A 222 -13.85 4.12 -10.17
CA ASP A 222 -13.13 3.09 -10.92
C ASP A 222 -14.05 2.40 -11.94
N LEU A 223 -13.50 2.06 -13.10
CA LEU A 223 -14.23 1.50 -14.23
C LEU A 223 -13.94 -0.01 -14.33
N SER A 224 -14.98 -0.82 -14.49
CA SER A 224 -14.84 -2.25 -14.69
C SER A 224 -14.02 -2.55 -15.94
N TYR A 225 -13.30 -3.67 -15.96
CA TYR A 225 -12.42 -4.03 -17.08
C TYR A 225 -13.13 -4.14 -18.45
N ASP A 226 -14.44 -4.37 -18.47
CA ASP A 226 -15.26 -4.39 -19.69
C ASP A 226 -15.77 -3.00 -20.13
N GLY A 227 -15.50 -1.96 -19.34
CA GLY A 227 -15.90 -0.58 -19.60
C GLY A 227 -17.38 -0.26 -19.31
N LYS A 228 -18.11 -1.13 -18.60
CA LYS A 228 -19.58 -1.03 -18.48
C LYS A 228 -20.12 -0.61 -17.12
N LYS A 229 -19.35 -0.76 -16.05
CA LYS A 229 -19.79 -0.49 -14.68
C LYS A 229 -18.80 0.41 -13.96
N ILE A 230 -19.31 1.37 -13.21
CA ILE A 230 -18.52 2.28 -12.39
C ILE A 230 -18.78 1.96 -10.93
N VAL A 231 -17.72 1.90 -10.14
CA VAL A 231 -17.80 1.99 -8.67
C VAL A 231 -17.25 3.34 -8.22
N PHE A 232 -17.83 3.93 -7.19
CA PHE A 232 -17.41 5.24 -6.68
C PHE A 232 -17.86 5.40 -5.23
N ALA A 233 -17.28 6.37 -4.53
CA ALA A 233 -17.69 6.72 -3.17
C ALA A 233 -18.48 8.03 -3.14
N TRP A 234 -19.52 8.07 -2.32
CA TRP A 234 -20.34 9.26 -2.13
C TRP A 234 -20.80 9.41 -0.68
N THR A 235 -20.83 10.67 -0.21
CA THR A 235 -21.44 11.06 1.07
C THR A 235 -22.49 12.12 0.85
N SER A 236 -23.61 12.03 1.57
CA SER A 236 -24.57 13.14 1.64
C SER A 236 -24.04 14.27 2.53
N MET A 237 -24.62 15.47 2.40
CA MET A 237 -24.30 16.59 3.29
C MET A 237 -24.92 16.43 4.68
N GLN A 238 -25.96 15.60 4.80
CA GLN A 238 -26.66 15.33 6.05
C GLN A 238 -25.97 14.24 6.87
N SER A 239 -25.69 13.08 6.26
CA SER A 239 -25.10 11.92 6.95
C SER A 239 -23.60 12.06 7.20
N LYS A 240 -22.88 12.79 6.34
CA LYS A 240 -21.41 12.94 6.43
C LYS A 240 -20.70 11.59 6.67
N CYS A 241 -21.06 10.59 5.87
CA CYS A 241 -20.50 9.25 5.86
C CYS A 241 -20.33 8.79 4.41
N TYR A 242 -19.13 8.35 4.03
CA TYR A 242 -18.88 7.84 2.68
C TYR A 242 -19.38 6.40 2.55
N HIS A 243 -20.15 6.15 1.51
CA HIS A 243 -20.56 4.81 1.08
C HIS A 243 -20.09 4.53 -0.34
N ILE A 244 -19.89 3.26 -0.65
CA ILE A 244 -19.57 2.81 -2.00
C ILE A 244 -20.86 2.52 -2.76
N PHE A 245 -20.90 2.99 -4.01
CA PHE A 245 -21.98 2.75 -4.95
C PHE A 245 -21.44 2.10 -6.22
N LYS A 246 -22.32 1.37 -6.91
CA LYS A 246 -22.10 0.80 -8.24
C LYS A 246 -23.18 1.30 -9.19
N VAL A 247 -22.83 1.65 -10.43
CA VAL A 247 -23.78 2.09 -11.46
C VAL A 247 -23.32 1.60 -12.83
N ASN A 248 -24.27 1.37 -13.74
CA ASN A 248 -23.92 1.14 -15.15
C ASN A 248 -23.41 2.46 -15.77
N ILE A 249 -22.57 2.34 -16.81
CA ILE A 249 -21.94 3.48 -17.49
C ILE A 249 -22.97 4.48 -18.07
N ASP A 250 -24.20 4.05 -18.30
CA ASP A 250 -25.33 4.86 -18.78
C ASP A 250 -26.19 5.49 -17.67
N GLY A 251 -25.82 5.29 -16.40
CA GLY A 251 -26.52 5.78 -15.22
C GLY A 251 -27.61 4.85 -14.69
N THR A 252 -27.86 3.69 -15.31
CA THR A 252 -28.87 2.74 -14.82
C THR A 252 -28.34 1.88 -13.66
N GLU A 253 -29.26 1.25 -12.91
CA GLU A 253 -28.95 0.30 -11.83
C GLU A 253 -28.02 0.83 -10.74
N LEU A 254 -28.15 2.12 -10.39
CA LEU A 254 -27.43 2.69 -9.25
C LEU A 254 -27.75 1.92 -7.96
N THR A 255 -26.74 1.27 -7.40
CA THR A 255 -26.83 0.35 -6.27
C THR A 255 -25.88 0.81 -5.17
N GLN A 256 -26.37 0.92 -3.95
CA GLN A 256 -25.56 1.12 -2.76
C GLN A 256 -24.95 -0.22 -2.31
N LEU A 257 -23.62 -0.27 -2.16
CA LEU A 257 -22.89 -1.48 -1.78
C LEU A 257 -22.52 -1.50 -0.29
N THR A 258 -22.30 -0.35 0.32
CA THR A 258 -22.02 -0.24 1.75
C THR A 258 -23.01 0.70 2.43
N ASP A 259 -23.24 0.50 3.72
CA ASP A 259 -24.20 1.28 4.50
C ASP A 259 -23.59 1.73 5.83
N GLY A 260 -24.10 2.83 6.34
CA GLY A 260 -23.69 3.47 7.59
C GLY A 260 -24.55 4.72 7.86
N ALA A 261 -24.72 5.07 9.12
CA ALA A 261 -25.39 6.30 9.57
C ALA A 261 -24.38 7.40 9.98
N GLU A 262 -24.89 8.48 10.59
CA GLU A 262 -24.11 9.68 10.95
C GLU A 262 -22.83 9.35 11.74
N SER A 263 -21.74 10.00 11.35
CA SER A 263 -20.38 9.72 11.78
C SER A 263 -20.04 10.36 13.13
N GLN A 264 -20.66 9.88 14.21
CA GLN A 264 -20.06 10.07 15.54
C GLN A 264 -18.96 9.02 15.71
N TYR A 265 -17.70 9.48 15.72
CA TYR A 265 -16.48 8.67 15.84
C TYR A 265 -16.44 7.84 17.12
N ASN A 266 -16.98 6.63 17.06
CA ASN A 266 -16.83 5.63 18.11
C ASN A 266 -16.91 4.21 17.53
N PHE A 267 -15.81 3.71 16.97
CA PHE A 267 -15.74 2.35 16.40
C PHE A 267 -16.04 1.23 17.41
N LEU A 268 -16.03 1.51 18.73
CA LEU A 268 -16.43 0.53 19.75
C LEU A 268 -17.94 0.39 19.90
N GLN A 269 -18.71 1.37 19.42
CA GLN A 269 -20.17 1.43 19.57
C GLN A 269 -20.89 1.57 18.23
N ASN A 270 -20.18 1.88 17.15
CA ASN A 270 -20.74 2.31 15.88
C ASN A 270 -20.50 1.29 14.76
N SER A 271 -21.56 0.87 14.08
CA SER A 271 -21.52 0.06 12.86
C SER A 271 -21.30 0.89 11.58
N ASN A 272 -21.15 2.21 11.71
CA ASN A 272 -21.03 3.12 10.59
C ASN A 272 -19.58 3.31 10.24
N HIS A 273 -19.27 3.11 8.97
CA HIS A 273 -17.92 3.12 8.47
C HIS A 273 -17.82 3.97 7.22
N ASN A 274 -16.76 4.76 7.12
CA ASN A 274 -16.45 5.52 5.93
C ASN A 274 -15.73 4.61 4.95
N ASP A 275 -16.39 4.34 3.84
CA ASP A 275 -15.90 3.44 2.80
C ASP A 275 -15.64 4.25 1.52
N PHE A 276 -14.38 4.26 1.05
CA PHE A 276 -13.95 5.05 -0.11
C PHE A 276 -12.82 4.35 -0.91
N ASP A 277 -12.35 4.99 -1.98
CA ASP A 277 -11.36 4.45 -2.93
C ASP A 277 -11.65 3.01 -3.42
N PRO A 278 -12.84 2.71 -3.97
CA PRO A 278 -13.11 1.40 -4.53
C PRO A 278 -12.31 1.14 -5.81
N CYS A 279 -11.81 -0.08 -5.99
CA CYS A 279 -11.24 -0.54 -7.26
C CYS A 279 -11.64 -1.99 -7.58
N TRP A 280 -11.81 -2.28 -8.87
CA TRP A 280 -12.16 -3.61 -9.35
C TRP A 280 -10.98 -4.58 -9.28
N LEU A 281 -11.20 -5.75 -8.69
CA LEU A 281 -10.24 -6.85 -8.70
C LEU A 281 -10.46 -7.79 -9.90
N PRO A 282 -9.42 -8.45 -10.44
CA PRO A 282 -9.56 -9.35 -11.60
C PRO A 282 -10.53 -10.52 -11.39
N ASN A 283 -10.77 -10.91 -10.14
CA ASN A 283 -11.72 -11.97 -9.76
C ASN A 283 -13.18 -11.48 -9.67
N GLY A 284 -13.46 -10.20 -9.93
CA GLY A 284 -14.79 -9.60 -9.85
C GLY A 284 -15.18 -9.05 -8.48
N ARG A 285 -14.33 -9.20 -7.45
CA ARG A 285 -14.50 -8.50 -6.17
C ARG A 285 -14.13 -7.02 -6.32
N ILE A 286 -14.47 -6.24 -5.31
CA ILE A 286 -14.10 -4.82 -5.19
C ILE A 286 -13.20 -4.68 -3.96
N ALA A 287 -11.98 -4.18 -4.13
CA ALA A 287 -11.15 -3.73 -3.01
C ALA A 287 -11.46 -2.26 -2.71
N PHE A 288 -11.32 -1.83 -1.46
CA PHE A 288 -11.63 -0.47 -1.04
C PHE A 288 -10.98 -0.13 0.30
N ILE A 289 -10.99 1.15 0.68
CA ILE A 289 -10.47 1.66 1.95
C ILE A 289 -11.62 1.91 2.93
N SER A 290 -11.43 1.50 4.19
CA SER A 290 -12.45 1.60 5.23
C SER A 290 -11.88 1.89 6.62
N ASP A 291 -12.61 2.64 7.45
CA ASP A 291 -12.32 2.78 8.89
C ASP A 291 -12.97 1.68 9.76
N ARG A 292 -13.59 0.66 9.15
CA ARG A 292 -14.31 -0.41 9.86
C ARG A 292 -13.50 -1.22 10.85
N ARG A 293 -12.20 -1.36 10.61
CA ARG A 293 -11.32 -2.01 11.58
C ARG A 293 -11.20 -1.22 12.88
N GLY A 294 -11.35 0.09 12.81
CA GLY A 294 -11.24 1.00 13.96
C GLY A 294 -9.82 1.46 14.23
N GLY A 295 -9.71 2.36 15.21
CA GLY A 295 -8.48 3.01 15.62
C GLY A 295 -8.34 4.46 15.12
N TYR A 296 -7.34 5.16 15.65
CA TYR A 296 -7.00 6.53 15.29
C TYR A 296 -5.50 6.68 14.97
N GLY A 297 -5.15 7.64 14.12
CA GLY A 297 -3.75 8.03 13.93
C GLY A 297 -3.14 8.61 15.22
N ARG A 298 -1.81 8.48 15.40
CA ARG A 298 -1.17 8.77 16.69
C ARG A 298 -0.64 10.19 16.84
N CYS A 299 -0.39 10.91 15.74
CA CYS A 299 0.18 12.26 15.76
C CYS A 299 -0.88 13.38 15.76
N HIS A 300 -2.16 13.08 15.99
CA HIS A 300 -3.25 14.02 15.76
C HIS A 300 -3.86 14.62 17.03
N THR A 301 -4.33 15.86 16.93
CA THR A 301 -5.00 16.62 18.01
C THR A 301 -6.52 16.67 17.87
N LYS A 302 -7.03 16.05 16.80
CA LYS A 302 -8.43 15.95 16.43
C LYS A 302 -8.70 14.54 15.90
N SER A 303 -9.98 14.20 15.77
CA SER A 303 -10.39 12.87 15.27
C SER A 303 -9.83 12.60 13.88
N LYS A 304 -9.05 11.52 13.77
CA LYS A 304 -8.42 11.03 12.55
C LYS A 304 -8.46 9.51 12.54
N PRO A 305 -9.54 8.92 12.01
CA PRO A 305 -9.69 7.47 11.96
C PRO A 305 -8.56 6.81 11.16
N THR A 306 -8.21 5.61 11.56
CA THR A 306 -7.34 4.74 10.76
C THR A 306 -8.16 4.10 9.64
N PHE A 307 -7.71 4.26 8.40
CA PHE A 307 -8.31 3.71 7.19
C PHE A 307 -7.44 2.57 6.66
N THR A 308 -8.02 1.40 6.39
CA THR A 308 -7.29 0.20 5.96
C THR A 308 -7.99 -0.52 4.81
N LEU A 309 -7.22 -1.32 4.07
CA LEU A 309 -7.72 -2.07 2.91
C LEU A 309 -8.73 -3.16 3.30
N HIS A 310 -9.83 -3.23 2.55
CA HIS A 310 -10.91 -4.22 2.65
C HIS A 310 -11.31 -4.71 1.25
N SER A 311 -12.11 -5.78 1.17
CA SER A 311 -12.77 -6.16 -0.08
C SER A 311 -14.17 -6.71 0.13
N MET A 312 -14.99 -6.67 -0.90
CA MET A 312 -16.35 -7.20 -0.94
C MET A 312 -16.66 -7.84 -2.29
N LYS A 313 -17.77 -8.59 -2.37
CA LYS A 313 -18.36 -8.97 -3.64
C LYS A 313 -18.98 -7.76 -4.33
N ASP A 314 -19.23 -7.87 -5.62
CA ASP A 314 -19.79 -6.77 -6.40
C ASP A 314 -21.24 -6.41 -6.02
N ASP A 315 -21.92 -7.26 -5.25
CA ASP A 315 -23.24 -7.02 -4.67
C ASP A 315 -23.20 -6.37 -3.27
N GLY A 316 -22.01 -6.05 -2.76
CA GLY A 316 -21.81 -5.44 -1.44
C GLY A 316 -21.74 -6.46 -0.28
N SER A 317 -21.96 -7.74 -0.55
CA SER A 317 -21.86 -8.79 0.46
C SER A 317 -20.41 -9.21 0.70
N ASP A 318 -20.19 -9.98 1.78
CA ASP A 318 -18.92 -10.63 2.07
C ASP A 318 -17.75 -9.65 2.25
N ILE A 319 -17.98 -8.54 2.97
CA ILE A 319 -16.92 -7.59 3.34
C ILE A 319 -15.89 -8.28 4.24
N ILE A 320 -14.62 -8.24 3.85
CA ILE A 320 -13.48 -8.76 4.60
C ILE A 320 -12.38 -7.71 4.76
N CYS A 321 -11.71 -7.72 5.91
CA CYS A 321 -10.50 -6.92 6.15
C CYS A 321 -9.33 -7.54 5.39
N LEU A 322 -8.63 -6.76 4.56
CA LEU A 322 -7.42 -7.20 3.85
C LEU A 322 -6.14 -6.76 4.56
N SER A 323 -6.20 -5.70 5.37
CA SER A 323 -5.05 -5.13 6.05
C SER A 323 -5.27 -4.85 7.52
N TYR A 324 -4.38 -5.41 8.34
CA TYR A 324 -4.33 -5.14 9.77
C TYR A 324 -3.24 -4.10 10.12
N HIS A 325 -2.86 -3.19 9.22
CA HIS A 325 -1.87 -2.15 9.57
C HIS A 325 -2.46 -1.02 10.45
N GLU A 326 -1.78 -0.56 11.49
CA GLU A 326 -2.39 0.33 12.51
C GLU A 326 -2.58 1.81 12.08
N THR A 327 -2.04 2.18 10.93
CA THR A 327 -2.04 3.53 10.34
C THR A 327 -2.69 3.50 8.96
N ASN A 328 -2.91 4.68 8.37
CA ASN A 328 -3.72 4.82 7.17
C ASN A 328 -3.10 4.23 5.89
N GLU A 329 -3.98 3.73 5.03
CA GLU A 329 -3.72 3.26 3.66
C GLU A 329 -4.68 3.95 2.69
N TRP A 330 -4.26 4.17 1.44
CA TRP A 330 -5.03 4.91 0.45
C TRP A 330 -4.86 4.41 -0.99
N ASN A 331 -5.82 4.80 -1.83
CA ASN A 331 -5.81 4.74 -3.29
C ASN A 331 -5.38 3.37 -3.87
N PRO A 332 -6.01 2.25 -3.47
CA PRO A 332 -5.71 0.96 -4.06
C PRO A 332 -6.02 0.94 -5.55
N SER A 333 -5.12 0.35 -6.33
CA SER A 333 -5.34 -0.04 -7.73
C SER A 333 -4.76 -1.44 -7.98
N VAL A 334 -4.88 -1.97 -9.21
CA VAL A 334 -4.39 -3.31 -9.55
C VAL A 334 -3.19 -3.21 -10.49
N ASP A 335 -2.13 -3.94 -10.17
CA ASP A 335 -0.93 -4.00 -10.99
C ASP A 335 -1.09 -4.94 -12.21
N ASN A 336 -0.11 -4.92 -13.11
CA ASN A 336 -0.11 -5.76 -14.32
C ASN A 336 -0.05 -7.28 -14.02
N ASN A 337 0.24 -7.67 -12.77
CA ASN A 337 0.31 -9.06 -12.32
C ASN A 337 -0.93 -9.49 -11.50
N GLY A 338 -1.93 -8.61 -11.36
CA GLY A 338 -3.15 -8.88 -10.61
C GLY A 338 -3.02 -8.75 -9.10
N LYS A 339 -1.94 -8.15 -8.59
CA LYS A 339 -1.80 -7.74 -7.18
C LYS A 339 -2.45 -6.39 -6.95
N ILE A 340 -2.83 -6.12 -5.70
CA ILE A 340 -3.25 -4.78 -5.29
C ILE A 340 -1.98 -3.96 -5.03
N VAL A 341 -1.95 -2.73 -5.53
CA VAL A 341 -0.95 -1.70 -5.21
C VAL A 341 -1.65 -0.54 -4.51
N TYR A 342 -1.04 0.00 -3.45
CA TYR A 342 -1.66 1.04 -2.61
C TYR A 342 -0.59 1.85 -1.89
N THR A 343 -0.97 3.02 -1.39
CA THR A 343 -0.12 3.82 -0.51
C THR A 343 -0.34 3.40 0.93
N ARG A 344 0.73 3.19 1.70
CA ARG A 344 0.65 2.99 3.15
C ARG A 344 1.50 4.01 3.86
N TRP A 345 0.92 4.63 4.89
CA TRP A 345 1.65 5.34 5.90
C TRP A 345 2.23 4.34 6.89
N ASP A 346 3.55 4.16 6.94
CA ASP A 346 4.16 3.17 7.85
C ASP A 346 5.19 3.86 8.77
N TYR A 347 4.83 3.99 10.05
CA TYR A 347 5.71 4.57 11.07
C TYR A 347 5.74 3.79 12.39
N VAL A 348 5.55 2.46 12.36
CA VAL A 348 5.67 1.62 13.57
C VAL A 348 7.06 1.77 14.19
N ASP A 349 7.10 2.29 15.42
CA ASP A 349 8.30 2.68 16.17
C ASP A 349 9.23 3.61 15.38
N ARG A 350 8.68 4.52 14.57
CA ARG A 350 9.39 5.47 13.71
C ARG A 350 8.75 6.86 13.80
N ASP A 351 9.41 7.86 13.23
CA ASP A 351 8.86 9.21 13.07
C ASP A 351 7.69 9.19 12.06
N ASP A 352 6.66 9.93 12.36
CA ASP A 352 5.37 9.95 11.65
C ASP A 352 5.48 10.47 10.21
N CYS A 353 6.46 11.32 9.91
CA CYS A 353 6.66 11.91 8.58
C CYS A 353 7.67 11.10 7.72
N ILE A 354 7.86 9.80 7.97
CA ILE A 354 8.89 8.99 7.30
C ILE A 354 8.48 8.38 5.96
N ALA A 355 7.35 7.68 5.88
CA ALA A 355 7.02 6.88 4.69
C ALA A 355 5.53 6.79 4.43
N HIS A 356 5.15 7.32 3.26
CA HIS A 356 3.83 7.23 2.64
C HIS A 356 4.05 6.70 1.22
N HIS A 357 4.52 5.46 1.10
CA HIS A 357 5.08 4.93 -0.17
C HIS A 357 4.30 3.73 -0.70
N LEU A 358 4.76 3.23 -1.85
CA LEU A 358 4.22 2.07 -2.55
C LEU A 358 4.29 0.79 -1.73
N TRP A 359 3.14 0.13 -1.58
CA TRP A 359 2.98 -1.23 -1.08
C TRP A 359 2.17 -2.08 -2.06
N THR A 360 2.39 -3.39 -2.00
CA THR A 360 1.65 -4.39 -2.78
C THR A 360 1.20 -5.55 -1.91
N CYS A 361 0.07 -6.17 -2.21
CA CYS A 361 -0.39 -7.41 -1.60
C CYS A 361 -1.19 -8.26 -2.61
N PHE A 362 -1.47 -9.51 -2.28
CA PHE A 362 -2.40 -10.31 -3.10
C PHE A 362 -3.85 -9.80 -2.93
N PRO A 363 -4.77 -10.11 -3.87
CA PRO A 363 -6.18 -9.72 -3.78
C PRO A 363 -6.93 -10.18 -2.52
N ASP A 364 -6.39 -11.17 -1.81
CA ASP A 364 -6.87 -11.68 -0.52
C ASP A 364 -6.07 -11.15 0.68
N GLY A 365 -5.30 -10.06 0.51
CA GLY A 365 -4.63 -9.30 1.57
C GLY A 365 -3.30 -9.87 2.04
N ARG A 366 -3.00 -11.14 1.75
CA ARG A 366 -1.76 -11.80 2.16
C ARG A 366 -0.51 -11.19 1.54
N ASP A 367 0.61 -11.43 2.22
CA ASP A 367 1.97 -11.07 1.79
C ASP A 367 2.15 -9.57 1.41
N PRO A 368 1.83 -8.62 2.31
CA PRO A 368 2.06 -7.20 2.06
C PRO A 368 3.56 -6.90 1.98
N ARG A 369 4.01 -6.24 0.89
CA ARG A 369 5.42 -5.92 0.64
C ARG A 369 5.58 -4.51 0.09
N SER A 370 6.66 -3.83 0.48
CA SER A 370 7.16 -2.61 -0.17
C SER A 370 8.53 -2.86 -0.76
N TYR A 371 8.77 -2.45 -2.00
CA TYR A 371 10.08 -2.49 -2.69
C TYR A 371 10.65 -1.09 -2.91
N HIS A 372 10.03 -0.06 -2.32
CA HIS A 372 10.32 1.32 -2.67
C HIS A 372 10.20 2.25 -1.47
N GLY A 373 11.25 3.04 -1.22
CA GLY A 373 11.19 4.30 -0.48
C GLY A 373 10.89 4.19 1.02
N ASN A 374 10.56 3.02 1.57
CA ASN A 374 10.03 2.93 2.93
C ASN A 374 11.06 3.27 4.04
N TYR A 375 12.37 3.30 3.73
CA TYR A 375 13.46 3.55 4.68
C TYR A 375 14.46 4.60 4.15
N PRO A 376 14.41 5.85 4.65
CA PRO A 376 15.41 6.86 4.28
C PRO A 376 16.77 6.54 4.90
N LEU A 377 17.85 6.91 4.19
CA LEU A 377 19.21 6.94 4.73
C LEU A 377 19.53 8.29 5.40
N PRO A 378 20.23 8.32 6.56
CA PRO A 378 20.81 7.20 7.27
C PRO A 378 19.77 6.38 8.05
N LEU A 379 19.96 5.04 8.07
CA LEU A 379 19.06 4.10 8.75
C LEU A 379 19.04 4.26 10.29
N GLN A 380 20.14 4.76 10.88
CA GLN A 380 20.31 4.89 12.33
C GLN A 380 20.92 6.24 12.71
N THR A 381 20.61 6.71 13.92
CA THR A 381 21.09 8.00 14.43
C THR A 381 21.97 7.89 15.68
N LEU A 382 22.37 6.68 16.06
CA LEU A 382 23.11 6.43 17.31
C LEU A 382 24.46 7.17 17.37
N ASN A 383 25.10 7.40 16.23
CA ASN A 383 26.40 8.08 16.11
C ASN A 383 26.27 9.54 15.63
N GLY A 384 25.05 10.10 15.67
CA GLY A 384 24.72 11.45 15.27
C GLY A 384 24.43 11.60 13.77
N PRO A 385 23.22 12.10 13.44
CA PRO A 385 23.09 12.85 12.20
C PRO A 385 22.16 14.06 12.38
N GLY A 386 22.60 15.23 11.93
CA GLY A 386 21.71 16.38 11.70
C GLY A 386 20.90 16.26 10.40
N TYR A 387 20.86 15.07 9.80
CA TYR A 387 20.30 14.78 8.48
C TYR A 387 19.56 13.43 8.50
N ASP A 388 18.36 13.38 7.91
CA ASP A 388 17.44 12.24 8.03
C ASP A 388 16.98 11.63 6.71
N GLY A 389 17.57 12.04 5.58
CA GLY A 389 17.23 11.49 4.26
C GLY A 389 15.90 11.93 3.67
N ARG A 390 14.99 12.53 4.44
CA ARG A 390 13.64 12.84 3.97
C ARG A 390 13.64 13.93 2.89
N ARG A 391 14.66 14.81 2.88
CA ARG A 391 14.83 15.84 1.84
C ARG A 391 15.29 15.30 0.48
N ASP A 392 15.74 14.06 0.41
CA ASP A 392 16.29 13.49 -0.82
C ASP A 392 15.25 12.74 -1.66
N ARG A 393 14.00 12.61 -1.19
CA ARG A 393 12.94 11.81 -1.83
C ARG A 393 11.54 12.30 -1.44
N PRO A 394 10.47 11.96 -2.20
CA PRO A 394 9.10 12.30 -1.82
C PRO A 394 8.74 11.85 -0.40
N CYS A 395 8.01 12.68 0.33
CA CYS A 395 7.41 12.25 1.61
C CYS A 395 6.29 11.24 1.37
N ALA A 396 5.42 11.54 0.41
CA ALA A 396 4.31 10.70 -0.01
C ALA A 396 4.28 10.45 -1.51
N GLU A 397 3.80 9.27 -1.87
CA GLU A 397 3.46 8.84 -3.22
C GLU A 397 2.02 8.34 -3.19
N LEU A 398 1.15 9.06 -3.88
CA LEU A 398 -0.30 8.88 -3.83
C LEU A 398 -0.82 8.52 -5.23
N HIS A 399 -2.02 7.96 -5.31
CA HIS A 399 -2.67 7.60 -6.59
C HIS A 399 -1.82 6.70 -7.49
N ILE A 400 -1.16 5.72 -6.88
CA ILE A 400 -0.21 4.83 -7.55
C ILE A 400 -0.96 3.94 -8.55
N ARG A 401 -0.55 3.97 -9.82
CA ARG A 401 -1.11 3.12 -10.89
C ARG A 401 0.00 2.45 -11.68
N ALA A 402 -0.18 1.17 -12.01
CA ALA A 402 0.73 0.46 -12.89
C ALA A 402 0.67 1.05 -14.31
N ILE A 403 1.83 1.19 -14.95
CA ILE A 403 1.91 1.64 -16.34
C ILE A 403 1.66 0.43 -17.25
N PRO A 404 0.74 0.50 -18.23
CA PRO A 404 0.46 -0.62 -19.12
C PRO A 404 1.73 -1.12 -19.84
N ASN A 405 1.87 -2.45 -19.93
CA ASN A 405 3.02 -3.11 -20.58
C ASN A 405 4.40 -2.72 -20.02
N SER A 406 4.46 -2.35 -18.74
CA SER A 406 5.68 -1.96 -18.03
C SER A 406 5.74 -2.59 -16.64
N SER A 407 6.95 -2.64 -16.06
CA SER A 407 7.17 -2.94 -14.64
C SER A 407 7.06 -1.71 -13.74
N LYS A 408 6.87 -0.52 -14.33
CA LYS A 408 6.86 0.76 -13.63
C LYS A 408 5.48 1.18 -13.17
N TYR A 409 5.46 2.09 -12.21
CA TYR A 409 4.27 2.78 -11.74
C TYR A 409 4.36 4.27 -12.04
N ILE A 410 3.21 4.93 -12.13
CA ILE A 410 3.09 6.39 -12.04
C ILE A 410 2.42 6.74 -10.70
N ALA A 411 2.86 7.84 -10.09
CA ALA A 411 2.33 8.33 -8.82
C ALA A 411 2.39 9.86 -8.74
N THR A 412 1.63 10.42 -7.80
CA THR A 412 1.69 11.84 -7.43
C THR A 412 2.53 11.99 -6.16
N SER A 413 3.64 12.73 -6.23
CA SER A 413 4.49 13.01 -5.06
C SER A 413 3.90 14.12 -4.20
N GLY A 414 3.43 13.80 -3.00
CA GLY A 414 2.75 14.73 -2.10
C GLY A 414 3.55 15.08 -0.84
N PRO A 415 3.20 16.20 -0.17
CA PRO A 415 3.63 16.48 1.20
C PRO A 415 2.90 15.59 2.22
N HIS A 416 3.38 15.62 3.47
CA HIS A 416 2.64 15.11 4.62
C HIS A 416 1.54 16.12 5.03
N HIS A 417 1.89 17.38 5.26
CA HIS A 417 0.94 18.43 5.66
C HIS A 417 0.29 19.09 4.43
N GLY A 418 -0.37 18.29 3.60
CA GLY A 418 -1.12 18.78 2.45
C GLY A 418 -1.93 17.70 1.76
N PHE A 419 -2.70 18.12 0.75
CA PHE A 419 -3.53 17.19 -0.03
C PHE A 419 -2.71 16.48 -1.11
N SER A 420 -3.35 15.55 -1.81
CA SER A 420 -2.76 14.72 -2.88
C SER A 420 -2.45 15.49 -4.17
N TRP A 421 -1.78 16.64 -4.04
CA TRP A 421 -1.32 17.52 -5.12
C TRP A 421 0.20 17.65 -5.07
N GLY A 422 0.85 17.53 -6.22
CA GLY A 422 2.24 17.15 -6.28
C GLY A 422 2.87 17.24 -7.66
N ASP A 423 4.10 16.73 -7.74
CA ASP A 423 4.70 16.37 -9.01
C ASP A 423 4.33 14.95 -9.41
N LEU A 424 4.17 14.72 -10.70
CA LEU A 424 4.04 13.38 -11.23
C LEU A 424 5.42 12.73 -11.28
N VAL A 425 5.51 11.49 -10.82
CA VAL A 425 6.72 10.69 -10.82
C VAL A 425 6.45 9.31 -11.39
N THR A 426 7.47 8.69 -11.96
CA THR A 426 7.49 7.25 -12.23
C THR A 426 8.35 6.54 -11.20
N ILE A 427 7.96 5.31 -10.84
CA ILE A 427 8.66 4.45 -9.90
C ILE A 427 9.02 3.15 -10.63
N ASP A 428 10.31 2.81 -10.68
CA ASP A 428 10.83 1.57 -11.26
C ASP A 428 11.36 0.65 -10.15
N PRO A 429 10.57 -0.33 -9.67
CA PRO A 429 10.98 -1.23 -8.59
C PRO A 429 12.05 -2.24 -9.03
N THR A 430 12.37 -2.34 -10.33
CA THR A 430 13.41 -3.25 -10.83
C THR A 430 14.82 -2.74 -10.54
N ILE A 431 14.95 -1.45 -10.28
CA ILE A 431 16.19 -0.81 -9.81
C ILE A 431 16.27 -1.00 -8.29
N GLU A 432 17.48 -1.24 -7.76
CA GLU A 432 17.70 -1.34 -6.31
C GLU A 432 17.44 0.01 -5.62
N ASP A 433 16.70 -0.01 -4.52
CA ASP A 433 16.38 1.19 -3.73
C ASP A 433 17.61 1.67 -2.94
N ASP A 434 18.11 2.85 -3.28
CA ASP A 434 19.20 3.55 -2.58
C ASP A 434 18.73 4.31 -1.32
N GLY A 435 17.46 4.17 -0.94
CA GLY A 435 16.83 4.92 0.15
C GLY A 435 16.63 6.41 -0.20
N LYS A 436 16.72 6.75 -1.49
CA LYS A 436 16.57 8.10 -2.06
C LYS A 436 15.66 8.05 -3.29
N VAL A 437 16.22 8.23 -4.49
CA VAL A 437 15.49 8.46 -5.76
C VAL A 437 16.02 7.64 -6.91
N SER A 438 16.89 6.65 -6.67
CA SER A 438 17.37 5.71 -7.69
C SER A 438 16.24 5.10 -8.54
N GLN A 439 15.11 4.78 -7.90
CA GLN A 439 13.92 4.21 -8.52
C GLN A 439 12.96 5.27 -9.09
N ILE A 440 13.18 6.56 -8.85
CA ILE A 440 12.24 7.64 -9.17
C ILE A 440 12.72 8.44 -10.37
N LYS A 441 11.80 8.72 -11.29
CA LYS A 441 11.98 9.79 -12.30
C LYS A 441 10.81 10.77 -12.26
N LYS A 442 11.12 12.06 -12.12
CA LYS A 442 10.15 13.16 -12.22
C LYS A 442 9.62 13.29 -13.64
N LEU A 443 8.32 13.47 -13.77
CA LEU A 443 7.62 13.81 -15.01
C LEU A 443 7.21 15.30 -15.07
N THR A 444 7.11 15.91 -13.89
CA THR A 444 6.81 17.33 -13.71
C THR A 444 7.75 17.93 -12.66
N THR A 445 7.86 19.26 -12.67
CA THR A 445 8.80 20.01 -11.82
C THR A 445 8.10 21.24 -11.24
N SER A 446 6.91 21.07 -10.67
CA SER A 446 6.11 22.12 -10.04
C SER A 446 6.39 22.27 -8.55
N GLN A 447 6.79 21.20 -7.85
CA GLN A 447 7.01 21.23 -6.40
C GLN A 447 8.34 21.89 -6.06
N SER A 448 8.38 22.77 -5.06
CA SER A 448 9.58 23.54 -4.69
C SER A 448 10.66 22.72 -3.97
N GLY A 449 10.33 21.50 -3.52
CA GLY A 449 11.27 20.56 -2.92
C GLY A 449 10.55 19.41 -2.17
N TRP A 450 11.33 18.57 -1.50
CA TRP A 450 10.87 17.49 -0.62
C TRP A 450 11.44 17.68 0.80
N PRO A 451 10.91 17.03 1.86
CA PRO A 451 9.77 16.08 1.88
C PRO A 451 8.40 16.77 1.88
N ASP A 452 8.26 17.89 2.59
CA ASP A 452 6.96 18.43 3.02
C ASP A 452 6.71 19.86 2.48
N ALA A 453 7.26 20.17 1.30
CA ALA A 453 7.01 21.45 0.65
C ALA A 453 5.55 21.52 0.17
N PRO A 454 4.94 22.73 0.09
CA PRO A 454 3.60 22.91 -0.43
C PRO A 454 3.41 22.16 -1.76
N GLY A 455 2.28 21.47 -1.89
CA GLY A 455 1.99 20.57 -3.01
C GLY A 455 2.16 21.23 -4.39
N GLY A 456 2.28 20.38 -5.42
CA GLY A 456 2.44 20.80 -6.80
C GLY A 456 1.12 21.14 -7.49
N ALA A 457 1.20 21.47 -8.78
CA ALA A 457 0.04 21.83 -9.60
C ALA A 457 -0.74 20.60 -10.09
N TYR A 458 -0.16 19.40 -10.02
CA TYR A 458 -0.73 18.18 -10.58
C TYR A 458 -1.35 17.31 -9.49
N ALA A 459 -2.34 16.50 -9.86
CA ALA A 459 -2.85 15.44 -8.99
C ALA A 459 -2.81 14.10 -9.72
N THR A 460 -3.93 13.39 -9.81
CA THR A 460 -3.97 12.02 -10.33
C THR A 460 -3.57 11.94 -11.79
N ALA A 461 -2.92 10.84 -12.15
CA ALA A 461 -2.55 10.53 -13.53
C ALA A 461 -3.00 9.12 -13.93
N TYR A 462 -3.57 9.01 -15.12
CA TYR A 462 -3.92 7.76 -15.77
C TYR A 462 -2.91 7.46 -16.89
N PRO A 463 -2.04 6.44 -16.73
CA PRO A 463 -1.02 6.14 -17.72
C PRO A 463 -1.60 5.43 -18.96
N LEU A 464 -1.26 5.94 -20.14
CA LEU A 464 -1.51 5.24 -21.42
C LEU A 464 -0.27 4.42 -21.83
N SER A 465 0.92 4.89 -21.45
CA SER A 465 2.22 4.22 -21.60
C SER A 465 3.22 4.88 -20.65
N GLU A 466 4.51 4.51 -20.70
CA GLU A 466 5.57 5.21 -19.96
C GLU A 466 5.73 6.68 -20.41
N ASP A 467 5.29 7.00 -21.62
CA ASP A 467 5.55 8.29 -22.26
C ASP A 467 4.32 9.21 -22.27
N TYR A 468 3.11 8.69 -22.08
CA TYR A 468 1.85 9.41 -22.30
C TYR A 468 0.84 9.11 -21.20
N TYR A 469 0.18 10.15 -20.70
CA TYR A 469 -0.76 10.04 -19.58
C TYR A 469 -1.77 11.19 -19.57
N ILE A 470 -2.95 10.92 -19.02
CA ILE A 470 -3.98 11.94 -18.76
C ILE A 470 -3.88 12.32 -17.29
N CYS A 471 -3.91 13.60 -16.96
CA CYS A 471 -3.82 14.02 -15.57
C CYS A 471 -4.62 15.29 -15.27
N ASN A 472 -4.78 15.56 -13.98
CA ASN A 472 -5.37 16.80 -13.51
C ASN A 472 -4.29 17.85 -13.23
N LYS A 473 -4.59 19.11 -13.56
CA LYS A 473 -3.72 20.25 -13.26
C LYS A 473 -4.55 21.44 -12.79
N ILE A 474 -4.07 22.12 -11.75
CA ILE A 474 -4.52 23.45 -11.35
C ILE A 474 -3.50 24.47 -11.84
N SER A 475 -3.96 25.45 -12.62
CA SER A 475 -3.09 26.53 -13.14
C SER A 475 -3.88 27.82 -13.22
N GLY A 476 -3.39 28.91 -12.60
CA GLY A 476 -4.03 30.23 -12.69
C GLY A 476 -5.49 30.27 -12.25
N GLY A 477 -5.87 29.43 -11.28
CA GLY A 477 -7.25 29.27 -10.81
C GLY A 477 -8.12 28.30 -11.62
N ASN A 478 -7.70 27.94 -12.83
CA ASN A 478 -8.39 26.94 -13.66
C ASN A 478 -8.12 25.52 -13.15
N LYS A 479 -9.17 24.70 -13.11
CA LYS A 479 -9.12 23.29 -12.72
C LYS A 479 -9.33 22.45 -13.99
N THR A 480 -8.33 21.68 -14.39
CA THR A 480 -8.28 21.09 -15.74
C THR A 480 -8.01 19.60 -15.74
N ILE A 481 -8.48 18.94 -16.81
CA ILE A 481 -7.97 17.65 -17.28
C ILE A 481 -7.11 17.93 -18.51
N ILE A 482 -5.91 17.37 -18.55
CA ILE A 482 -4.96 17.55 -19.64
C ILE A 482 -4.43 16.21 -20.12
N LEU A 483 -4.09 16.13 -21.41
CA LEU A 483 -3.19 15.13 -21.96
C LEU A 483 -1.75 15.65 -21.83
N ARG A 484 -0.85 14.81 -21.33
CA ARG A 484 0.57 15.14 -21.19
C ARG A 484 1.45 13.99 -21.66
N ASP A 485 2.65 14.34 -22.12
CA ASP A 485 3.71 13.38 -22.37
C ASP A 485 4.99 13.70 -21.57
N LYS A 486 5.92 12.73 -21.50
CA LYS A 486 7.16 12.85 -20.72
C LYS A 486 8.05 14.02 -21.11
N THR A 487 7.97 14.52 -22.35
CA THR A 487 8.75 15.67 -22.86
C THR A 487 8.15 17.01 -22.44
N GLY A 488 6.99 16.99 -21.76
CA GLY A 488 6.38 18.16 -21.14
C GLY A 488 5.43 18.95 -22.04
N ASN A 489 4.91 18.37 -23.12
CA ASN A 489 3.77 18.98 -23.82
C ASN A 489 2.49 18.74 -23.00
N GLU A 490 1.60 19.72 -23.02
CA GLU A 490 0.35 19.70 -22.27
C GLU A 490 -0.79 20.19 -23.17
N GLN A 491 -1.84 19.37 -23.29
CA GLN A 491 -3.01 19.68 -24.10
C GLN A 491 -4.27 19.65 -23.27
N LEU A 492 -5.03 20.75 -23.30
CA LEU A 492 -6.30 20.85 -22.59
C LEU A 492 -7.30 19.83 -23.15
N ILE A 493 -7.89 19.03 -22.26
CA ILE A 493 -9.05 18.18 -22.56
C ILE A 493 -10.32 18.83 -22.04
N TYR A 494 -10.28 19.34 -20.81
CA TYR A 494 -11.43 19.95 -20.15
C TYR A 494 -11.01 20.97 -19.09
N SER A 495 -11.78 22.04 -18.94
CA SER A 495 -11.58 23.08 -17.92
C SER A 495 -12.89 23.39 -17.21
N THR A 496 -12.81 23.71 -15.93
CA THR A 496 -13.95 24.21 -15.15
C THR A 496 -13.49 25.12 -14.01
N GLY A 497 -14.31 26.09 -13.66
CA GLY A 497 -14.13 26.93 -12.47
C GLY A 497 -14.79 26.37 -11.20
N ALA A 498 -15.73 25.44 -11.34
CA ALA A 498 -16.63 25.04 -10.26
C ALA A 498 -15.95 24.09 -9.25
N TRP A 499 -15.65 22.86 -9.67
CA TRP A 499 -15.11 21.78 -8.84
C TRP A 499 -13.81 21.24 -9.48
N HIS A 500 -13.03 20.46 -8.73
CA HIS A 500 -11.82 19.85 -9.27
C HIS A 500 -12.21 18.59 -10.06
N PRO A 501 -12.00 18.53 -11.40
CA PRO A 501 -12.07 17.25 -12.08
C PRO A 501 -10.94 16.37 -11.54
N PHE A 502 -11.25 15.16 -11.12
CA PHE A 502 -10.32 14.26 -10.44
C PHE A 502 -10.46 12.83 -10.97
N GLU A 503 -9.35 12.10 -11.06
CA GLU A 503 -9.29 10.70 -11.52
C GLU A 503 -9.90 10.47 -12.90
N PRO A 504 -9.32 11.06 -13.96
CA PRO A 504 -9.78 10.84 -15.33
C PRO A 504 -9.46 9.42 -15.78
N ILE A 505 -10.48 8.67 -16.21
CA ILE A 505 -10.36 7.29 -16.68
C ILE A 505 -10.93 7.18 -18.10
N PRO A 506 -10.13 6.70 -19.08
CA PRO A 506 -10.61 6.36 -20.43
C PRO A 506 -11.77 5.36 -20.42
N VAL A 507 -12.85 5.67 -21.14
CA VAL A 507 -13.99 4.76 -21.30
C VAL A 507 -13.70 3.78 -22.43
N ARG A 508 -13.21 2.61 -22.06
CA ARG A 508 -12.99 1.47 -22.95
C ARG A 508 -12.83 0.19 -22.15
N ALA A 509 -13.01 -0.95 -22.82
CA ALA A 509 -12.56 -2.21 -22.26
C ALA A 509 -11.02 -2.22 -22.20
N VAL A 510 -10.47 -2.79 -21.13
CA VAL A 510 -9.04 -2.93 -20.92
C VAL A 510 -8.69 -4.40 -20.66
N THR A 511 -7.43 -4.77 -20.93
CA THR A 511 -6.95 -6.12 -20.64
C THR A 511 -7.01 -6.36 -19.13
N LYS A 512 -7.81 -7.34 -18.72
CA LYS A 512 -7.90 -7.77 -17.33
C LYS A 512 -6.58 -8.44 -16.89
N PRO A 513 -5.94 -8.01 -15.79
CA PRO A 513 -4.78 -8.68 -15.23
C PRO A 513 -5.07 -10.14 -14.82
N PRO A 514 -4.04 -10.97 -14.59
CA PRO A 514 -4.23 -12.34 -14.13
C PRO A 514 -5.06 -12.43 -12.84
N VAL A 515 -5.95 -13.42 -12.77
CA VAL A 515 -6.67 -13.74 -11.54
C VAL A 515 -5.77 -14.56 -10.64
N LEU A 516 -5.38 -14.00 -9.50
CA LEU A 516 -4.57 -14.69 -8.49
C LEU A 516 -5.46 -15.54 -7.57
N ALA A 517 -4.98 -16.73 -7.21
CA ALA A 517 -5.71 -17.63 -6.33
C ALA A 517 -5.79 -17.09 -4.89
N THR A 518 -7.00 -17.08 -4.34
CA THR A 518 -7.26 -16.88 -2.92
C THR A 518 -6.74 -18.08 -2.11
N LYS A 519 -5.92 -17.80 -1.11
CA LYS A 519 -5.29 -18.79 -0.22
C LYS A 519 -5.50 -18.46 1.27
N THR A 520 -6.54 -17.69 1.56
CA THR A 520 -7.01 -17.41 2.92
C THR A 520 -8.38 -18.05 3.14
N TRP A 521 -8.79 -18.17 4.40
CA TRP A 521 -10.11 -18.69 4.81
C TRP A 521 -10.95 -17.59 5.47
N ASP A 522 -10.98 -16.42 4.83
CA ASP A 522 -11.84 -15.31 5.19
C ASP A 522 -13.10 -15.25 4.33
N GLY A 523 -14.08 -14.49 4.79
CA GLY A 523 -15.34 -14.29 4.08
C GLY A 523 -16.06 -15.59 3.77
N GLU A 524 -16.51 -15.75 2.53
CA GLU A 524 -17.21 -16.95 2.04
C GLU A 524 -16.40 -18.25 2.21
N ARG A 525 -15.07 -18.17 2.31
CA ARG A 525 -14.20 -19.33 2.49
C ARG A 525 -14.10 -19.79 3.94
N LYS A 526 -14.55 -18.99 4.91
CA LYS A 526 -14.38 -19.24 6.35
C LYS A 526 -14.91 -20.59 6.84
N SER A 527 -15.99 -21.08 6.23
CA SER A 527 -16.66 -22.33 6.61
C SER A 527 -16.22 -23.54 5.76
N LEU A 528 -15.31 -23.35 4.81
CA LEU A 528 -14.83 -24.47 4.00
C LEU A 528 -14.06 -25.46 4.87
N SER A 529 -14.34 -26.74 4.68
CA SER A 529 -13.77 -27.83 5.48
C SER A 529 -12.29 -28.08 5.23
N ASP A 530 -11.74 -27.49 4.16
CA ASP A 530 -10.33 -27.58 3.81
C ASP A 530 -9.48 -26.53 4.54
N HIS A 531 -10.06 -25.79 5.49
CA HIS A 531 -9.36 -24.85 6.36
C HIS A 531 -8.24 -25.56 7.12
N TYR A 532 -7.03 -25.03 7.01
CA TYR A 532 -5.88 -25.38 7.84
C TYR A 532 -5.27 -24.17 8.53
N ARG A 533 -4.52 -24.40 9.59
CA ARG A 533 -3.89 -23.41 10.45
C ARG A 533 -2.84 -22.58 9.68
N ALA A 534 -2.84 -21.27 9.91
CA ALA A 534 -1.82 -20.36 9.42
C ALA A 534 -0.43 -20.62 10.04
N THR A 535 0.64 -20.39 9.26
CA THR A 535 2.03 -20.57 9.72
C THR A 535 2.95 -19.46 9.21
N ILE A 536 4.07 -19.26 9.92
CA ILE A 536 5.16 -18.35 9.55
C ILE A 536 6.45 -19.15 9.36
N GLN A 537 7.15 -18.88 8.27
CA GLN A 537 8.46 -19.43 7.95
C GLN A 537 9.48 -18.32 7.73
N VAL A 538 10.67 -18.45 8.32
CA VAL A 538 11.84 -17.62 8.01
C VAL A 538 12.97 -18.55 7.63
N SER A 539 13.56 -18.32 6.45
CA SER A 539 14.56 -19.25 5.91
C SER A 539 15.90 -19.14 6.64
N ASN A 540 16.35 -17.92 6.90
CA ASN A 540 17.56 -17.64 7.68
C ASN A 540 17.49 -16.23 8.29
N VAL A 541 17.36 -16.14 9.62
CA VAL A 541 17.31 -14.84 10.33
C VAL A 541 18.59 -14.02 10.23
N TYR A 542 19.71 -14.63 9.84
CA TYR A 542 20.98 -13.94 9.63
C TYR A 542 21.09 -13.27 8.24
N GLU A 543 20.14 -13.53 7.33
CA GLU A 543 20.03 -12.79 6.08
C GLU A 543 19.31 -11.46 6.32
N GLY A 544 20.05 -10.35 6.29
CA GLY A 544 19.50 -9.01 6.48
C GLY A 544 20.37 -7.95 5.81
N ASP A 545 19.78 -6.78 5.56
CA ASP A 545 20.46 -5.59 5.03
C ASP A 545 21.55 -5.04 5.97
N ILE A 546 21.36 -5.19 7.30
CA ILE A 546 22.34 -4.85 8.34
C ILE A 546 22.76 -6.15 9.04
N PRO A 547 24.06 -6.52 9.01
CA PRO A 547 24.52 -7.75 9.65
C PRO A 547 24.37 -7.68 11.18
N LEU A 548 24.07 -8.82 11.79
CA LEU A 548 24.10 -8.98 13.25
C LEU A 548 25.53 -8.84 13.79
N PRO A 549 25.73 -8.47 15.07
CA PRO A 549 27.07 -8.36 15.64
C PRO A 549 27.80 -9.71 15.65
N ASN A 550 29.11 -9.67 15.41
CA ASN A 550 29.95 -10.87 15.40
C ASN A 550 29.84 -11.66 16.71
N GLY A 551 29.69 -12.98 16.61
CA GLY A 551 29.62 -13.89 17.75
C GLY A 551 28.26 -13.94 18.45
N VAL A 552 27.28 -13.11 18.07
CA VAL A 552 25.92 -13.20 18.61
C VAL A 552 25.19 -14.39 18.00
N LYS A 553 24.80 -15.35 18.85
CA LYS A 553 23.91 -16.45 18.49
C LYS A 553 22.47 -16.07 18.78
N VAL A 554 21.63 -16.04 17.75
CA VAL A 554 20.18 -15.93 17.89
C VAL A 554 19.61 -17.30 18.25
N SER A 555 18.89 -17.38 19.37
CA SER A 555 18.28 -18.64 19.84
C SER A 555 16.76 -18.66 19.73
N ALA A 556 16.12 -17.49 19.64
CA ALA A 556 14.67 -17.39 19.54
C ALA A 556 14.23 -16.17 18.74
N MET A 557 13.02 -16.25 18.20
CA MET A 557 12.28 -15.12 17.62
C MET A 557 11.06 -14.84 18.48
N ARG A 558 10.90 -13.60 18.94
CA ARG A 558 9.71 -13.10 19.62
C ARG A 558 8.73 -12.55 18.59
N ILE A 559 7.45 -12.88 18.75
CA ILE A 559 6.36 -12.34 17.94
C ILE A 559 5.59 -11.35 18.81
N VAL A 560 5.46 -10.12 18.33
CA VAL A 560 4.82 -9.03 19.08
C VAL A 560 3.61 -8.51 18.33
N GLN A 561 2.50 -8.36 19.04
CA GLN A 561 1.34 -7.63 18.56
C GLN A 561 1.44 -6.16 18.95
N VAL A 562 1.16 -5.26 18.01
CA VAL A 562 0.85 -3.84 18.28
C VAL A 562 -0.67 -3.67 18.33
N PHE A 563 -1.19 -2.73 19.11
CA PHE A 563 -2.64 -2.46 19.14
C PHE A 563 -2.94 -1.13 18.46
N PRO A 564 -3.97 -1.05 17.60
CA PRO A 564 -4.44 0.24 17.08
C PRO A 564 -4.79 1.19 18.23
N LYS A 565 -4.52 2.48 18.04
CA LYS A 565 -4.80 3.49 19.06
C LYS A 565 -6.30 3.69 19.23
N GLU A 566 -6.80 3.61 20.45
CA GLU A 566 -8.24 3.69 20.73
C GLU A 566 -8.75 5.10 21.05
N THR A 567 -7.86 6.03 21.40
CA THR A 567 -8.21 7.41 21.76
C THR A 567 -7.95 8.38 20.63
N ILE A 568 -8.56 9.56 20.68
CA ILE A 568 -8.47 10.56 19.60
C ILE A 568 -7.14 11.30 19.66
N ASN A 569 -6.82 11.92 20.80
CA ASN A 569 -5.72 12.87 20.89
C ASN A 569 -4.37 12.16 21.05
N VAL A 570 -3.34 12.72 20.43
CA VAL A 570 -1.93 12.34 20.60
C VAL A 570 -1.56 12.36 22.08
N SER A 571 -0.84 11.33 22.53
CA SER A 571 -0.37 11.19 23.92
C SER A 571 -1.44 11.24 25.03
N GLU A 572 -2.73 11.02 24.71
CA GLU A 572 -3.81 11.00 25.69
C GLU A 572 -4.57 9.65 25.67
N PRO A 573 -4.34 8.75 26.64
CA PRO A 573 -3.36 8.86 27.72
C PRO A 573 -1.93 8.71 27.23
N ARG A 574 -0.98 9.11 28.08
CA ARG A 574 0.44 8.92 27.81
C ARG A 574 0.86 7.50 28.16
N ASN A 575 0.99 6.66 27.14
CA ASN A 575 1.29 5.22 27.32
C ASN A 575 2.75 4.93 27.65
N GLY A 576 3.68 5.82 27.32
CA GLY A 576 5.11 5.57 27.45
C GLY A 576 5.93 6.86 27.53
N TYR A 577 7.27 6.71 27.49
CA TYR A 577 8.16 7.87 27.38
C TYR A 577 8.00 8.61 26.05
N PRO A 578 7.87 7.93 24.89
CA PRO A 578 7.56 8.55 23.60
C PRO A 578 6.19 9.23 23.62
N ALA A 579 6.02 10.29 22.83
CA ALA A 579 4.72 10.95 22.68
C ALA A 579 3.69 10.03 21.99
N GLU A 580 4.13 9.28 20.99
CA GLU A 580 3.28 8.41 20.17
C GLU A 580 3.48 6.93 20.50
N ALA A 581 3.69 6.64 21.79
CA ALA A 581 4.01 5.29 22.25
C ALA A 581 2.93 4.27 21.85
N LEU A 582 3.37 3.23 21.11
CA LEU A 582 2.50 2.13 20.67
C LEU A 582 2.27 1.13 21.80
N THR A 583 1.02 0.91 22.17
CA THR A 583 0.61 -0.20 23.03
C THR A 583 0.86 -1.54 22.33
N ARG A 584 1.33 -2.54 23.08
CA ARG A 584 1.82 -3.80 22.50
C ARG A 584 1.81 -4.96 23.49
N MET A 585 1.94 -6.17 22.98
CA MET A 585 1.99 -7.42 23.74
C MET A 585 2.92 -8.42 23.08
N SER A 586 3.79 -9.10 23.86
CA SER A 586 4.45 -10.30 23.35
C SER A 586 3.43 -11.43 23.23
N LEU A 587 3.31 -12.01 22.04
CA LEU A 587 2.53 -13.23 21.83
C LEU A 587 3.33 -14.48 22.20
N GLY A 588 4.63 -14.34 22.45
CA GLY A 588 5.54 -15.41 22.83
C GLY A 588 6.73 -15.54 21.90
N THR A 589 7.54 -16.56 22.18
CA THR A 589 8.79 -16.86 21.49
C THR A 589 8.73 -18.22 20.81
N VAL A 590 9.50 -18.36 19.73
CA VAL A 590 9.69 -19.61 18.99
C VAL A 590 11.18 -19.84 18.76
N PRO A 591 11.64 -21.10 18.71
CA PRO A 591 13.06 -21.39 18.53
C PRO A 591 13.55 -20.93 17.16
N VAL A 592 14.77 -20.40 17.14
CA VAL A 592 15.59 -20.22 15.93
C VAL A 592 16.57 -21.38 15.90
N GLU A 593 16.54 -22.16 14.81
CA GLU A 593 17.41 -23.32 14.66
C GLU A 593 18.87 -22.89 14.41
N GLU A 594 19.81 -23.83 14.50
CA GLU A 594 21.25 -23.55 14.32
C GLU A 594 21.60 -22.98 12.94
N ASP A 595 20.82 -23.32 11.91
CA ASP A 595 20.96 -22.80 10.54
C ASP A 595 20.22 -21.47 10.30
N GLY A 596 19.72 -20.85 11.39
CA GLY A 596 18.99 -19.59 11.39
C GLY A 596 17.52 -19.71 10.97
N SER A 597 17.01 -20.91 10.70
CA SER A 597 15.64 -21.08 10.23
C SER A 597 14.59 -21.04 11.35
N VAL A 598 13.38 -20.60 11.00
CA VAL A 598 12.21 -20.54 11.90
C VAL A 598 11.00 -21.12 11.20
N TYR A 599 10.22 -21.93 11.91
CA TYR A 599 8.91 -22.40 11.47
C TYR A 599 7.96 -22.48 12.66
N CYS A 600 6.88 -21.72 12.63
CA CYS A 600 5.93 -21.62 13.74
C CYS A 600 4.48 -21.42 13.30
N GLU A 601 3.57 -21.66 14.25
CA GLU A 601 2.16 -21.31 14.10
C GLU A 601 2.01 -19.79 14.04
N ALA A 602 1.10 -19.29 13.20
CA ALA A 602 0.92 -17.86 13.02
C ALA A 602 -0.25 -17.32 13.86
N PRO A 603 -0.04 -16.22 14.60
CA PRO A 603 -1.13 -15.36 15.04
C PRO A 603 -1.84 -14.77 13.82
N VAL A 604 -3.17 -14.93 13.74
CA VAL A 604 -3.96 -14.39 12.62
C VAL A 604 -4.71 -13.12 13.02
N ASP A 605 -5.08 -12.31 12.03
CA ASP A 605 -5.90 -11.10 12.17
C ASP A 605 -5.29 -10.05 13.13
N LYS A 606 -3.96 -9.95 13.16
CA LYS A 606 -3.20 -9.10 14.10
C LYS A 606 -2.07 -8.41 13.35
N ILE A 607 -1.77 -7.16 13.73
CA ILE A 607 -0.52 -6.51 13.35
C ILE A 607 0.64 -7.12 14.13
N LEU A 608 1.63 -7.62 13.41
CA LEU A 608 2.76 -8.35 13.95
C LEU A 608 4.08 -7.69 13.56
N TYR A 609 5.02 -7.68 14.50
CA TYR A 609 6.43 -7.49 14.19
C TYR A 609 7.27 -8.51 14.96
N PHE A 610 8.51 -8.71 14.50
CA PHE A 610 9.41 -9.73 15.03
C PHE A 610 10.62 -9.12 15.74
N GLN A 611 11.08 -9.78 16.80
CA GLN A 611 12.37 -9.48 17.45
C GLN A 611 13.24 -10.73 17.48
N LEU A 612 14.51 -10.59 17.11
CA LEU A 612 15.51 -11.65 17.25
C LEU A 612 16.12 -11.59 18.64
N LEU A 613 16.13 -12.71 19.36
CA LEU A 613 16.65 -12.82 20.72
C LEU A 613 17.95 -13.62 20.76
N ASP A 614 18.94 -13.13 21.49
CA ASP A 614 20.16 -13.88 21.78
C ASP A 614 19.93 -15.02 22.79
N GLU A 615 20.98 -15.79 23.08
CA GLU A 615 20.96 -16.89 24.06
C GLU A 615 20.60 -16.47 25.49
N ASN A 616 20.71 -15.17 25.81
CA ASN A 616 20.32 -14.62 27.10
C ASN A 616 18.86 -14.14 27.11
N GLY A 617 18.16 -14.23 25.98
CA GLY A 617 16.79 -13.76 25.80
C GLY A 617 16.67 -12.25 25.59
N LEU A 618 17.74 -11.56 25.21
CA LEU A 618 17.75 -10.12 24.94
C LEU A 618 17.52 -9.85 23.46
N ALA A 619 16.69 -8.84 23.14
CA ALA A 619 16.48 -8.46 21.76
C ALA A 619 17.75 -7.85 21.13
N VAL A 620 18.21 -8.47 20.04
CA VAL A 620 19.35 -8.04 19.23
C VAL A 620 18.88 -7.10 18.12
N GLN A 621 17.74 -7.41 17.52
CA GLN A 621 17.14 -6.64 16.42
C GLN A 621 15.62 -6.67 16.56
N SER A 622 14.97 -5.56 16.24
CA SER A 622 13.51 -5.45 16.13
C SER A 622 13.15 -5.03 14.72
N MET A 623 12.04 -5.53 14.20
CA MET A 623 11.41 -4.94 13.03
C MET A 623 10.84 -3.56 13.41
N ARG A 624 11.10 -2.55 12.56
CA ARG A 624 10.55 -1.17 12.66
C ARG A 624 9.66 -0.92 11.44
N SER A 625 8.54 -1.61 11.46
CA SER A 625 7.42 -1.71 10.52
C SER A 625 6.54 -2.83 11.08
N ALA A 626 5.51 -3.27 10.36
CA ALA A 626 4.74 -4.45 10.72
C ALA A 626 4.21 -5.21 9.50
N THR A 627 3.81 -6.45 9.76
CA THR A 627 3.10 -7.31 8.82
C THR A 627 1.86 -7.90 9.52
N TYR A 628 1.14 -8.79 8.87
CA TYR A 628 0.00 -9.52 9.43
C TYR A 628 -0.21 -10.82 8.65
N VAL A 629 -0.86 -11.79 9.29
CA VAL A 629 -1.15 -13.10 8.69
C VAL A 629 -2.66 -13.32 8.70
N HIS A 630 -3.21 -13.76 7.57
CA HIS A 630 -4.61 -14.11 7.42
C HIS A 630 -4.88 -15.58 7.79
N LYS A 631 -6.16 -15.95 7.96
CA LYS A 631 -6.56 -17.32 8.33
C LYS A 631 -6.10 -18.33 7.28
N GLY A 632 -5.40 -19.37 7.73
CA GLY A 632 -4.77 -20.39 6.89
C GLY A 632 -3.62 -19.93 5.99
N GLU A 633 -3.19 -18.67 6.05
CA GLU A 633 -2.04 -18.20 5.27
C GLU A 633 -0.74 -18.91 5.67
N GLN A 634 0.10 -19.23 4.68
CA GLN A 634 1.44 -19.77 4.89
C GLN A 634 2.47 -18.69 4.52
N MET A 635 2.76 -17.81 5.48
CA MET A 635 3.68 -16.69 5.28
C MET A 635 5.13 -17.20 5.25
N ALA A 636 5.92 -16.70 4.32
CA ALA A 636 7.34 -17.02 4.21
C ALA A 636 8.21 -15.78 3.98
N CYS A 637 9.33 -15.72 4.68
CA CYS A 637 10.37 -14.71 4.53
C CYS A 637 11.72 -15.38 4.25
N ILE A 638 12.59 -14.70 3.49
CA ILE A 638 13.96 -15.18 3.28
C ILE A 638 14.77 -14.91 4.54
N GLY A 639 14.68 -13.68 5.05
CA GLY A 639 15.41 -13.25 6.24
C GLY A 639 14.76 -12.05 6.93
N CYS A 640 15.53 -11.38 7.79
CA CYS A 640 15.06 -10.27 8.59
C CYS A 640 15.43 -8.95 7.89
N HIS A 641 14.57 -8.51 6.96
CA HIS A 641 14.86 -7.45 5.99
C HIS A 641 15.98 -7.83 5.02
N GLU A 642 15.78 -8.97 4.37
CA GLU A 642 16.60 -9.43 3.27
C GLU A 642 16.72 -8.38 2.15
N ASN A 643 17.82 -8.46 1.38
CA ASN A 643 17.94 -7.69 0.15
C ASN A 643 16.95 -8.26 -0.88
N LYS A 644 15.97 -7.43 -1.27
CA LYS A 644 14.86 -7.80 -2.16
C LYS A 644 15.25 -7.90 -3.64
N TRP A 645 16.43 -7.42 -4.01
CA TRP A 645 16.98 -7.45 -5.37
C TRP A 645 18.00 -8.58 -5.57
N LYS A 646 18.25 -9.38 -4.54
CA LYS A 646 19.01 -10.62 -4.67
C LYS A 646 18.08 -11.79 -4.94
N ALA A 647 18.52 -12.69 -5.81
CA ALA A 647 17.80 -13.92 -6.10
C ALA A 647 17.57 -14.71 -4.79
N THR A 648 16.37 -15.25 -4.64
CA THR A 648 16.03 -16.09 -3.49
C THR A 648 16.93 -17.32 -3.46
N PRO A 649 17.71 -17.55 -2.37
CA PRO A 649 18.51 -18.75 -2.26
C PRO A 649 17.61 -19.99 -2.17
N VAL A 650 18.15 -21.18 -2.42
CA VAL A 650 17.40 -22.43 -2.25
C VAL A 650 17.19 -22.70 -0.75
N THR A 651 15.94 -22.75 -0.29
CA THR A 651 15.58 -22.82 1.14
C THR A 651 14.94 -24.13 1.57
N THR A 652 14.81 -25.12 0.68
CA THR A 652 14.02 -26.35 0.93
C THR A 652 14.60 -27.31 1.97
N ASN A 653 15.86 -27.13 2.40
CA ASN A 653 16.58 -28.06 3.29
C ASN A 653 16.86 -27.53 4.71
N ARG A 654 16.14 -26.48 5.14
CA ARG A 654 16.32 -25.88 6.47
C ARG A 654 15.86 -26.80 7.61
N ILE A 655 16.51 -26.69 8.77
CA ILE A 655 16.22 -27.52 9.96
C ILE A 655 14.76 -27.34 10.39
N ALA A 656 14.28 -26.10 10.50
CA ALA A 656 12.94 -25.80 11.00
C ALA A 656 11.85 -26.40 10.09
N PHE A 657 12.10 -26.49 8.78
CA PHE A 657 11.13 -26.97 7.79
C PHE A 657 11.00 -28.51 7.76
N LYS A 658 11.82 -29.24 8.54
CA LYS A 658 11.79 -30.70 8.65
C LYS A 658 10.93 -31.20 9.82
N ARG A 659 10.40 -30.30 10.64
CA ARG A 659 9.53 -30.60 11.79
C ARG A 659 8.18 -29.88 11.64
N ALA A 660 7.25 -30.23 12.52
CA ALA A 660 6.01 -29.47 12.69
C ALA A 660 6.31 -28.01 13.13
N PRO A 661 5.42 -27.05 12.82
CA PRO A 661 5.58 -25.67 13.27
C PRO A 661 5.59 -25.62 14.80
N SER A 662 6.51 -24.82 15.34
CA SER A 662 6.60 -24.60 16.77
C SER A 662 5.41 -23.80 17.27
N LYS A 663 4.89 -24.20 18.43
CA LYS A 663 3.94 -23.40 19.21
C LYS A 663 4.67 -22.22 19.86
N LEU A 664 3.98 -21.11 20.03
CA LEU A 664 4.51 -19.94 20.73
C LEU A 664 4.60 -20.23 22.22
N THR A 665 5.78 -20.08 22.79
CA THR A 665 6.01 -20.17 24.24
C THR A 665 5.84 -18.78 24.86
N PRO A 666 4.95 -18.58 25.84
CA PRO A 666 4.80 -17.28 26.50
C PRO A 666 6.12 -16.72 27.03
N ASP A 667 6.33 -15.41 26.86
CA ASP A 667 7.44 -14.69 27.49
C ASP A 667 7.23 -14.54 29.01
N ALA A 668 8.25 -14.01 29.69
CA ALA A 668 8.15 -13.68 31.11
C ALA A 668 6.99 -12.70 31.37
N GLY A 669 6.12 -13.03 32.33
CA GLY A 669 4.90 -12.27 32.59
C GLY A 669 3.66 -12.77 31.84
N GLY A 670 3.77 -13.79 30.97
CA GLY A 670 2.64 -14.38 30.27
C GLY A 670 2.25 -13.65 28.98
N VAL A 671 1.07 -13.99 28.45
CA VAL A 671 0.52 -13.36 27.23
C VAL A 671 -0.45 -12.25 27.66
N GLU A 672 0.10 -11.10 28.04
CA GLU A 672 -0.66 -9.92 28.49
C GLU A 672 -0.06 -8.63 27.89
N PRO A 673 -0.85 -7.55 27.71
CA PRO A 673 -0.36 -6.26 27.28
C PRO A 673 0.76 -5.73 28.20
N VAL A 674 1.80 -5.14 27.60
CA VAL A 674 2.95 -4.63 28.34
C VAL A 674 2.52 -3.51 29.27
N ASN A 675 2.68 -3.71 30.58
CA ASN A 675 2.35 -2.74 31.61
C ASN A 675 3.45 -2.70 32.68
N TYR A 676 3.96 -1.50 32.98
CA TYR A 676 5.07 -1.33 33.92
C TYR A 676 4.75 -1.87 35.32
N ALA A 677 3.54 -1.59 35.83
CA ALA A 677 3.13 -1.97 37.18
C ALA A 677 3.01 -3.49 37.37
N ARG A 678 2.69 -4.23 36.29
CA ARG A 678 2.57 -5.70 36.30
C ARG A 678 3.88 -6.42 35.97
N LEU A 679 4.66 -5.86 35.04
CA LEU A 679 5.81 -6.55 34.47
C LEU A 679 7.11 -6.25 35.23
N ALA A 680 7.56 -4.99 35.24
CA ALA A 680 8.88 -4.62 35.74
C ALA A 680 8.88 -4.09 37.17
N LYS A 681 7.85 -3.33 37.57
CA LYS A 681 7.75 -2.72 38.90
C LYS A 681 7.89 -3.72 40.07
N PRO A 682 7.25 -4.91 40.04
CA PRO A 682 7.38 -5.86 41.14
C PRO A 682 8.82 -6.33 41.36
N VAL A 683 9.61 -6.41 40.28
CA VAL A 683 11.03 -6.77 40.35
C VAL A 683 11.83 -5.69 41.08
N PHE A 684 11.60 -4.42 40.74
CA PHE A 684 12.28 -3.29 41.37
C PHE A 684 11.85 -3.07 42.82
N ASP A 685 10.56 -3.18 43.13
CA ASP A 685 10.03 -3.04 44.48
C ASP A 685 10.64 -4.08 45.42
N LYS A 686 10.78 -5.33 44.95
CA LYS A 686 11.39 -6.43 45.71
C LYS A 686 12.89 -6.26 45.89
N ASN A 687 13.62 -5.93 44.83
CA ASN A 687 15.08 -6.08 44.80
C ASN A 687 15.87 -4.77 44.93
N CYS A 688 15.25 -3.60 44.73
CA CYS A 688 15.99 -2.34 44.59
C CYS A 688 15.43 -1.20 45.47
N ARG A 689 14.10 -1.07 45.57
CA ARG A 689 13.45 0.12 46.12
C ARG A 689 13.79 0.41 47.59
N SER A 690 13.86 -0.61 48.45
CA SER A 690 14.13 -0.43 49.88
C SER A 690 15.44 0.33 50.12
N CYS A 691 16.52 -0.09 49.47
CA CYS A 691 17.84 0.55 49.57
C CYS A 691 17.83 1.97 48.99
N HIS A 692 17.19 2.17 47.83
CA HIS A 692 17.13 3.48 47.17
C HIS A 692 16.35 4.51 47.99
N VAL A 693 15.23 4.11 48.60
CA VAL A 693 14.45 4.98 49.50
C VAL A 693 15.24 5.28 50.78
N GLN A 694 15.79 4.27 51.45
CA GLN A 694 16.56 4.44 52.68
C GLN A 694 17.78 5.36 52.50
N LYS A 695 18.44 5.27 51.35
CA LYS A 695 19.66 6.05 51.04
C LYS A 695 19.37 7.33 50.24
N ASN A 696 18.09 7.67 50.01
CA ASN A 696 17.68 8.82 49.20
C ASN A 696 18.38 8.88 47.81
N ARG A 697 18.40 7.76 47.08
CA ARG A 697 19.03 7.63 45.76
C ARG A 697 18.00 7.48 44.64
N GLN A 698 18.31 8.07 43.48
CA GLN A 698 17.55 7.85 42.24
C GLN A 698 18.07 6.61 41.48
N PRO A 699 17.21 5.93 40.68
CA PRO A 699 15.77 6.14 40.56
C PRO A 699 14.99 5.66 41.80
N ASP A 700 13.81 6.22 42.05
CA ASP A 700 12.87 5.76 43.10
C ASP A 700 11.95 4.62 42.64
N PHE A 701 12.10 4.18 41.38
CA PHE A 701 11.30 3.16 40.71
C PHE A 701 9.81 3.49 40.54
N SER A 702 9.46 4.78 40.61
CA SER A 702 8.34 5.29 39.81
C SER A 702 8.66 5.16 38.31
N TYR A 703 7.63 5.07 37.47
CA TYR A 703 7.83 4.99 36.02
C TYR A 703 8.66 6.19 35.50
N GLY A 704 8.34 7.40 35.99
CA GLY A 704 9.04 8.63 35.58
C GLY A 704 10.54 8.64 35.91
N SER A 705 10.96 8.11 37.06
CA SER A 705 12.37 8.16 37.47
C SER A 705 13.28 7.23 36.64
N LEU A 706 12.72 6.22 35.98
CA LEU A 706 13.45 5.29 35.12
C LEU A 706 13.76 5.85 33.72
N LYS A 707 13.20 7.00 33.33
CA LYS A 707 13.33 7.58 31.97
C LYS A 707 14.77 7.68 31.47
N ASN A 708 15.71 8.02 32.34
CA ASN A 708 17.12 8.19 31.98
C ASN A 708 17.92 6.88 31.92
N TYR A 709 17.32 5.77 32.35
CA TYR A 709 17.94 4.44 32.43
C TYR A 709 17.35 3.47 31.40
N ALA A 710 16.08 3.66 31.05
CA ALA A 710 15.33 2.85 30.10
C ALA A 710 15.76 3.06 28.65
N PHE A 711 15.36 2.13 27.78
CA PHE A 711 15.49 2.23 26.33
C PHE A 711 14.12 2.54 25.70
N TYR A 712 14.07 3.48 24.75
CA TYR A 712 12.90 3.72 23.92
C TYR A 712 13.25 4.49 22.64
N TRP A 713 12.46 4.30 21.60
CA TRP A 713 12.49 5.02 20.33
C TRP A 713 11.46 6.16 20.28
N CYS A 714 11.69 7.14 19.40
CA CYS A 714 10.83 8.30 19.11
C CYS A 714 10.71 9.33 20.26
N GLY A 715 11.77 10.12 20.44
CA GLY A 715 11.73 11.40 21.17
C GLY A 715 11.68 11.34 22.70
N ASP A 716 11.71 12.52 23.33
CA ASP A 716 11.53 12.74 24.78
C ASP A 716 10.06 12.99 25.18
N GLY A 717 9.15 12.69 24.24
CA GLY A 717 7.71 12.84 24.29
C GLY A 717 7.21 14.28 24.40
N ASN A 718 7.80 15.15 23.58
CA ASN A 718 7.13 16.34 23.08
C ASN A 718 6.49 15.97 21.73
N PRO A 719 5.15 15.90 21.63
CA PRO A 719 4.46 15.53 20.39
C PRO A 719 4.61 16.56 19.26
N TRP A 720 5.19 17.74 19.53
CA TRP A 720 5.29 18.85 18.58
C TRP A 720 6.67 18.99 17.93
N LEU A 721 7.59 18.08 18.23
CA LEU A 721 8.89 18.02 17.59
C LEU A 721 8.83 17.05 16.41
N ASN A 722 8.38 17.52 15.25
CA ASN A 722 8.54 16.78 14.00
C ASN A 722 10.04 16.62 13.70
N GLY A 723 10.48 15.41 13.36
CA GLY A 723 11.89 15.10 13.14
C GLY A 723 12.57 14.37 14.29
N ASP A 724 11.83 13.58 15.07
CA ASP A 724 12.43 12.66 16.03
C ASP A 724 13.39 11.66 15.36
N ILE A 725 13.27 11.46 14.03
CA ILE A 725 14.23 10.69 13.25
C ILE A 725 15.67 11.19 13.41
N ILE A 726 15.96 12.49 13.58
CA ILE A 726 17.34 13.00 13.78
C ILE A 726 17.83 12.88 15.23
N THR A 727 16.97 12.48 16.17
CA THR A 727 17.36 12.40 17.58
C THR A 727 18.39 11.30 17.79
N SER A 728 19.51 11.66 18.44
CA SER A 728 20.55 10.68 18.77
C SER A 728 20.01 9.62 19.74
N LEU A 729 20.45 8.38 19.59
CA LEU A 729 20.04 7.21 20.38
C LEU A 729 18.58 6.73 20.18
N ARG A 730 17.64 7.60 19.78
CA ARG A 730 16.20 7.30 19.79
C ARG A 730 15.50 7.45 18.43
N GLY A 731 16.17 8.06 17.46
CA GLY A 731 15.65 8.26 16.11
C GLY A 731 15.96 7.11 15.13
N GLY A 732 16.20 7.49 13.87
CA GLY A 732 16.48 6.57 12.76
C GLY A 732 15.23 5.90 12.22
N SER A 733 15.38 5.17 11.12
CA SER A 733 14.32 4.41 10.45
C SER A 733 14.44 2.89 10.66
N ARG A 734 15.57 2.42 11.23
CA ARG A 734 15.88 1.00 11.46
C ARG A 734 16.43 0.77 12.86
N THR A 735 16.39 -0.48 13.30
CA THR A 735 17.15 -0.92 14.47
C THR A 735 18.62 -1.09 14.09
N THR A 736 19.53 -0.68 14.97
CA THR A 736 20.94 -1.07 14.86
C THR A 736 21.14 -2.38 15.63
N PRO A 737 21.49 -3.49 14.97
CA PRO A 737 21.65 -4.78 15.64
C PRO A 737 22.63 -4.71 16.83
N GLY A 738 22.24 -5.30 17.96
CA GLY A 738 22.99 -5.29 19.23
C GLY A 738 22.96 -3.97 20.00
N LYS A 739 22.27 -2.93 19.48
CA LYS A 739 22.11 -1.63 20.14
C LYS A 739 20.63 -1.29 20.36
N PHE A 740 19.89 -2.24 20.92
CA PHE A 740 18.44 -2.13 21.09
C PHE A 740 17.96 -2.64 22.46
N GLY A 741 16.87 -2.06 22.96
CA GLY A 741 16.10 -2.62 24.07
C GLY A 741 16.93 -2.81 25.33
N ALA A 742 16.74 -3.96 25.97
CA ALA A 742 17.47 -4.34 27.17
C ALA A 742 18.99 -4.38 26.95
N SER A 743 19.44 -4.90 25.80
CA SER A 743 20.86 -5.08 25.47
C SER A 743 21.66 -3.77 25.48
N TYR A 744 20.99 -2.65 25.16
CA TYR A 744 21.60 -1.32 25.04
C TYR A 744 21.09 -0.30 26.07
N SER A 745 20.14 -0.69 26.92
CA SER A 745 19.66 0.16 28.01
C SER A 745 20.80 0.49 28.99
N LYS A 746 20.76 1.69 29.59
CA LYS A 746 21.69 2.00 30.69
C LYS A 746 21.37 1.18 31.93
N LEU A 747 20.12 0.74 32.08
CA LEU A 747 19.66 -0.08 33.20
C LEU A 747 20.34 -1.45 33.26
N LYS A 748 20.71 -2.03 32.11
CA LYS A 748 21.39 -3.34 32.04
C LYS A 748 22.58 -3.47 32.99
N LYS A 749 23.42 -2.43 33.08
CA LYS A 749 24.63 -2.39 33.91
C LYS A 749 24.37 -2.49 35.42
N TYR A 750 23.12 -2.28 35.83
CA TYR A 750 22.71 -2.31 37.23
C TYR A 750 21.93 -3.58 37.59
N ILE A 751 21.39 -4.30 36.60
CA ILE A 751 20.58 -5.51 36.78
C ILE A 751 21.32 -6.79 36.38
N ASP A 752 22.58 -6.69 35.95
CA ASP A 752 23.43 -7.79 35.51
C ASP A 752 24.24 -8.45 36.65
N GLY A 753 23.93 -8.12 37.91
CA GLY A 753 24.59 -8.70 39.09
C GLY A 753 25.72 -7.85 39.67
N ASN A 754 26.17 -6.80 38.97
CA ASN A 754 27.31 -5.98 39.41
C ASN A 754 26.93 -4.88 40.41
N HIS A 755 25.65 -4.56 40.56
CA HIS A 755 25.21 -3.51 41.48
C HIS A 755 24.94 -4.05 42.88
N GLN A 756 25.84 -3.74 43.83
CA GLN A 756 25.64 -4.00 45.26
C GLN A 756 25.28 -5.46 45.58
N ASN A 757 25.80 -6.41 44.79
CA ASN A 757 25.54 -7.86 44.90
C ASN A 757 24.07 -8.29 44.71
N VAL A 758 23.20 -7.44 44.17
CA VAL A 758 21.82 -7.81 43.83
C VAL A 758 21.84 -8.78 42.66
N LYS A 759 21.27 -9.98 42.85
CA LYS A 759 21.12 -10.99 41.79
C LYS A 759 19.65 -11.26 41.53
N LEU A 760 19.19 -10.91 40.34
CA LEU A 760 17.85 -11.25 39.90
C LEU A 760 17.77 -12.74 39.53
N THR A 761 16.62 -13.36 39.79
CA THR A 761 16.29 -14.66 39.19
C THR A 761 16.16 -14.52 37.67
N SER A 762 16.20 -15.64 36.94
CA SER A 762 16.04 -15.62 35.47
C SER A 762 14.70 -15.00 35.04
N ASP A 763 13.60 -15.28 35.75
CA ASP A 763 12.28 -14.69 35.46
C ASP A 763 12.28 -13.17 35.73
N GLU A 764 12.79 -12.73 36.88
CA GLU A 764 12.89 -11.31 37.22
C GLU A 764 13.72 -10.51 36.20
N TYR A 765 14.86 -11.06 35.79
CA TYR A 765 15.70 -10.46 34.75
C TYR A 765 14.94 -10.36 33.42
N LYS A 766 14.28 -11.45 32.99
CA LYS A 766 13.52 -11.50 31.74
C LYS A 766 12.32 -10.55 31.73
N ARG A 767 11.65 -10.33 32.86
CA ARG A 767 10.56 -9.34 32.96
C ARG A 767 11.05 -7.92 32.70
N VAL A 768 12.17 -7.54 33.30
CA VAL A 768 12.77 -6.21 33.08
C VAL A 768 13.30 -6.10 31.65
N ALA A 769 13.94 -7.14 31.13
CA ALA A 769 14.42 -7.18 29.76
C ALA A 769 13.27 -7.04 28.74
N LEU A 770 12.18 -7.80 28.91
CA LEU A 770 11.01 -7.72 28.05
C LEU A 770 10.39 -6.32 28.06
N TRP A 771 10.28 -5.68 29.23
CA TRP A 771 9.79 -4.31 29.31
C TRP A 771 10.66 -3.34 28.50
N LEU A 772 11.99 -3.45 28.60
CA LEU A 772 12.94 -2.62 27.85
C LEU A 772 12.91 -2.92 26.33
N ASP A 773 12.81 -4.19 25.95
CA ASP A 773 12.71 -4.64 24.55
C ASP A 773 11.40 -4.21 23.89
N LEU A 774 10.34 -3.98 24.67
CA LEU A 774 9.03 -3.55 24.18
C LEU A 774 8.79 -2.06 24.43
N ASN A 775 9.84 -1.27 24.19
CA ASN A 775 9.85 0.19 24.19
C ASN A 775 9.50 0.85 25.54
N SER A 776 9.66 0.10 26.64
CA SER A 776 9.51 0.59 28.02
C SER A 776 8.16 1.25 28.33
N ASN A 777 7.05 0.77 27.77
CA ASN A 777 5.74 1.38 28.04
C ASN A 777 5.34 1.39 29.52
N GLU A 778 4.60 2.41 29.95
CA GLU A 778 3.88 2.44 31.24
C GLU A 778 2.57 1.65 31.15
N LEU A 779 1.81 1.88 30.08
CA LEU A 779 0.46 1.36 29.87
C LEU A 779 0.41 0.37 28.69
N GLY A 780 -0.45 -0.63 28.82
CA GLY A 780 -0.67 -1.68 27.80
C GLY A 780 -1.93 -1.46 26.96
N ALA A 781 -2.79 -0.51 27.35
CA ALA A 781 -4.01 -0.11 26.64
C ALA A 781 -4.26 1.40 26.82
N ASP A 782 -5.02 2.00 25.90
CA ASP A 782 -5.26 3.46 25.88
C ASP A 782 -6.37 3.94 26.83
N TYR A 783 -6.78 3.12 27.81
CA TYR A 783 -7.91 3.44 28.69
C TYR A 783 -7.75 2.82 30.10
N ASN A 784 -8.60 3.19 31.05
CA ASN A 784 -8.54 2.72 32.45
C ASN A 784 -7.14 2.90 33.09
N VAL A 785 -6.56 4.09 32.92
CA VAL A 785 -5.20 4.44 33.36
C VAL A 785 -4.95 4.12 34.84
N ASN A 786 -5.89 4.48 35.72
CA ASN A 786 -5.72 4.27 37.16
C ASN A 786 -5.68 2.78 37.53
N ASP A 787 -6.50 1.96 36.90
CA ASP A 787 -6.52 0.51 37.12
C ASP A 787 -5.20 -0.13 36.65
N GLN A 788 -4.73 0.26 35.47
CA GLN A 788 -3.44 -0.17 34.94
C GLN A 788 -2.27 0.22 35.85
N LYS A 789 -2.26 1.46 36.38
CA LYS A 789 -1.22 1.94 37.32
C LYS A 789 -1.29 1.24 38.67
N ALA A 790 -2.47 0.77 39.07
CA ALA A 790 -2.66 -0.08 40.25
C ALA A 790 -2.32 -1.56 40.00
N GLY A 791 -1.85 -1.91 38.79
CA GLY A 791 -1.45 -3.28 38.43
C GLY A 791 -2.61 -4.21 38.03
N LYS A 792 -3.81 -3.67 37.79
CA LYS A 792 -4.92 -4.47 37.23
C LYS A 792 -4.69 -4.70 35.73
N LEU A 793 -5.03 -5.89 35.26
CA LEU A 793 -4.97 -6.23 33.84
C LEU A 793 -6.09 -5.50 33.08
N VAL A 794 -5.73 -4.82 32.00
CA VAL A 794 -6.65 -4.18 31.06
C VAL A 794 -6.29 -4.64 29.66
N TRP A 795 -7.23 -5.29 29.00
CA TRP A 795 -7.06 -5.83 27.66
C TRP A 795 -7.45 -4.79 26.60
N PRO A 796 -6.66 -4.57 25.53
CA PRO A 796 -7.09 -3.81 24.37
C PRO A 796 -8.42 -4.33 23.79
N ARG A 797 -9.21 -3.45 23.19
CA ARG A 797 -10.55 -3.77 22.68
C ARG A 797 -10.60 -4.04 21.18
N ILE A 798 -9.51 -3.74 20.46
CA ILE A 798 -9.37 -3.94 19.01
C ILE A 798 -8.37 -5.07 18.74
N ASP A 799 -8.66 -5.92 17.74
CA ASP A 799 -7.80 -7.01 17.26
C ASP A 799 -7.36 -8.02 18.35
N LEU A 800 -8.19 -8.22 19.37
CA LEU A 800 -7.90 -9.11 20.48
C LEU A 800 -9.13 -9.93 20.92
N ASP A 801 -8.97 -11.25 20.91
CA ASP A 801 -9.85 -12.20 21.60
C ASP A 801 -9.18 -12.64 22.90
N GLN A 802 -9.78 -12.31 24.05
CA GLN A 802 -9.23 -12.66 25.37
C GLN A 802 -9.21 -14.17 25.64
N SER A 803 -10.05 -14.95 24.96
CA SER A 803 -10.06 -16.42 25.07
C SER A 803 -8.95 -17.08 24.25
N ASN A 804 -8.40 -16.34 23.28
CA ASN A 804 -7.29 -16.75 22.42
C ASN A 804 -6.34 -15.56 22.17
N PRO A 805 -5.64 -15.06 23.21
CA PRO A 805 -4.88 -13.82 23.09
C PRO A 805 -3.72 -13.93 22.09
N GLN A 806 -3.15 -15.13 21.92
CA GLN A 806 -2.12 -15.40 20.91
C GLN A 806 -2.67 -15.44 19.47
N GLY A 807 -3.99 -15.57 19.27
CA GLY A 807 -4.60 -15.61 17.94
C GLY A 807 -4.25 -16.84 17.11
N ILE A 808 -3.95 -17.99 17.74
CA ILE A 808 -3.58 -19.21 17.03
C ILE A 808 -4.83 -20.01 16.65
N GLU A 809 -4.88 -20.54 15.43
CA GLU A 809 -6.00 -21.33 14.93
C GLU A 809 -5.96 -22.80 15.39
N THR A 810 -5.92 -23.03 16.70
CA THR A 810 -5.74 -24.36 17.30
C THR A 810 -6.83 -25.38 16.95
N LYS A 811 -8.01 -24.90 16.56
CA LYS A 811 -9.14 -25.74 16.11
C LYS A 811 -8.99 -26.33 14.70
N TYR A 812 -8.11 -25.77 13.86
CA TYR A 812 -7.88 -26.26 12.50
C TYR A 812 -6.60 -27.10 12.45
N PRO A 813 -6.55 -28.14 11.60
CA PRO A 813 -5.37 -28.98 11.42
C PRO A 813 -4.22 -28.19 10.75
N LEU A 814 -3.01 -28.73 10.77
CA LEU A 814 -1.89 -28.17 10.01
C LEU A 814 -2.05 -28.44 8.50
N MET A 815 -1.40 -27.62 7.68
CA MET A 815 -1.36 -27.85 6.24
C MET A 815 -0.70 -29.21 5.94
N GLY A 816 -1.41 -30.09 5.23
CA GLY A 816 -0.98 -31.47 4.95
C GLY A 816 -1.62 -32.55 5.83
N ASP A 817 -2.21 -32.17 6.98
CA ASP A 817 -3.02 -33.07 7.81
C ASP A 817 -4.50 -33.09 7.39
N VAL A 818 -4.93 -32.08 6.61
CA VAL A 818 -6.27 -32.02 6.01
C VAL A 818 -6.41 -33.17 5.03
N ALA A 819 -7.38 -34.06 5.28
CA ALA A 819 -7.76 -35.09 4.31
C ALA A 819 -8.28 -34.41 3.02
N VAL A 820 -7.50 -34.47 1.95
CA VAL A 820 -7.83 -33.91 0.61
C VAL A 820 -8.94 -34.72 -0.09
N SER A 821 -9.78 -35.43 0.65
CA SER A 821 -10.81 -36.32 0.10
C SER A 821 -12.20 -35.80 0.42
N LYS A 822 -12.71 -34.90 -0.43
CA LYS A 822 -14.12 -34.48 -0.44
C LYS A 822 -14.83 -34.71 -1.79
N HIS A 823 -14.38 -35.70 -2.57
CA HIS A 823 -15.24 -36.24 -3.62
C HIS A 823 -16.06 -37.38 -3.03
N LEU A 824 -17.34 -37.09 -2.74
CA LEU A 824 -18.38 -38.06 -2.36
C LEU A 824 -18.61 -39.19 -3.39
N TYR A 825 -17.86 -39.21 -4.50
CA TYR A 825 -17.95 -40.16 -5.61
C TYR A 825 -16.61 -40.79 -6.00
N ARG A 826 -15.64 -40.91 -5.08
CA ARG A 826 -14.46 -41.74 -5.33
C ARG A 826 -14.63 -43.12 -4.70
N PRO A 827 -14.46 -44.22 -5.46
CA PRO A 827 -14.60 -45.58 -4.92
C PRO A 827 -13.50 -45.90 -3.87
N VAL A 828 -12.35 -45.21 -3.90
CA VAL A 828 -11.24 -45.48 -2.97
C VAL A 828 -11.13 -44.40 -1.88
N LYS A 829 -11.33 -44.79 -0.61
CA LYS A 829 -11.06 -44.00 0.60
C LYS A 829 -9.59 -44.07 0.98
N ILE A 830 -8.98 -42.92 1.30
CA ILE A 830 -7.56 -42.82 1.64
C ILE A 830 -7.42 -42.34 3.09
N ASN A 831 -6.71 -43.10 3.91
CA ASN A 831 -6.39 -42.77 5.28
C ASN A 831 -4.87 -42.76 5.47
N ARG A 832 -4.33 -41.74 6.16
CA ARG A 832 -2.91 -41.70 6.52
C ARG A 832 -2.76 -41.81 8.03
N ASN A 833 -1.91 -42.74 8.47
CA ASN A 833 -1.50 -42.89 9.86
C ASN A 833 0.05 -42.96 9.92
N GLY A 834 0.68 -41.82 10.23
CA GLY A 834 2.14 -41.70 10.22
C GLY A 834 2.74 -41.94 8.83
N THR A 835 3.58 -42.97 8.72
CA THR A 835 4.22 -43.40 7.45
C THR A 835 3.37 -44.37 6.63
N ILE A 836 2.24 -44.79 7.16
CA ILE A 836 1.35 -45.75 6.53
C ILE A 836 0.19 -45.03 5.84
N ILE A 837 0.06 -45.21 4.53
CA ILE A 837 -1.08 -44.75 3.74
C ILE A 837 -1.94 -45.97 3.40
N SER A 838 -3.18 -45.97 3.87
CA SER A 838 -4.15 -47.03 3.63
C SER A 838 -5.17 -46.57 2.59
N PHE A 839 -5.43 -47.42 1.61
CA PHE A 839 -6.42 -47.23 0.57
C PHE A 839 -7.46 -48.32 0.71
N ASN A 840 -8.73 -47.94 0.87
CA ASN A 840 -9.84 -48.86 1.05
C ASN A 840 -10.89 -48.61 -0.03
N ASN A 841 -11.22 -49.63 -0.81
CA ASN A 841 -12.22 -49.60 -1.85
C ASN A 841 -13.33 -50.59 -1.50
N PRO A 842 -14.54 -50.16 -1.09
CA PRO A 842 -15.62 -51.08 -0.75
C PRO A 842 -16.32 -51.66 -1.99
N ASP A 843 -16.13 -51.09 -3.18
CA ASP A 843 -17.00 -51.34 -4.33
C ASP A 843 -16.54 -52.51 -5.22
N PHE A 844 -15.24 -52.84 -5.20
CA PHE A 844 -14.69 -53.96 -5.97
C PHE A 844 -13.30 -54.39 -5.48
N ALA A 845 -12.95 -55.65 -5.77
CA ALA A 845 -11.62 -56.17 -5.54
C ALA A 845 -10.59 -55.51 -6.48
N ILE A 846 -9.50 -55.06 -5.90
CA ILE A 846 -8.36 -54.45 -6.57
C ILE A 846 -7.58 -55.55 -7.28
N GLY A 847 -7.26 -55.36 -8.56
CA GLY A 847 -6.42 -56.27 -9.34
C GLY A 847 -4.98 -55.78 -9.42
N LYS A 848 -4.78 -54.48 -9.60
CA LYS A 848 -3.45 -53.88 -9.71
C LYS A 848 -3.43 -52.45 -9.19
N VAL A 849 -2.34 -52.09 -8.54
CA VAL A 849 -2.04 -50.72 -8.10
C VAL A 849 -0.70 -50.33 -8.69
N SER A 850 -0.65 -49.14 -9.31
CA SER A 850 0.58 -48.56 -9.83
C SER A 850 0.72 -47.13 -9.32
N MET A 851 1.87 -46.78 -8.78
CA MET A 851 2.17 -45.42 -8.34
C MET A 851 3.19 -44.77 -9.27
N TYR A 852 2.96 -43.51 -9.61
CA TYR A 852 3.82 -42.70 -10.47
C TYR A 852 4.19 -41.40 -9.76
N ASP A 853 5.40 -40.90 -9.98
CA ASP A 853 5.73 -39.51 -9.63
C ASP A 853 5.23 -38.53 -10.72
N LEU A 854 5.32 -37.22 -10.47
CA LEU A 854 4.88 -36.20 -11.45
C LEU A 854 5.66 -36.20 -12.77
N SER A 855 6.84 -36.84 -12.83
CA SER A 855 7.56 -37.00 -14.10
C SER A 855 7.00 -38.13 -14.97
N GLY A 856 6.02 -38.89 -14.45
CA GLY A 856 5.45 -40.07 -15.10
C GLY A 856 6.23 -41.36 -14.85
N ARG A 857 7.28 -41.34 -14.01
CA ARG A 857 8.05 -42.53 -13.65
C ARG A 857 7.25 -43.40 -12.69
N CYS A 858 7.11 -44.69 -13.01
CA CYS A 858 6.49 -45.66 -12.11
C CYS A 858 7.41 -45.96 -10.92
N VAL A 859 6.89 -45.71 -9.72
CA VAL A 859 7.58 -45.85 -8.44
C VAL A 859 7.43 -47.25 -7.88
N PHE A 860 6.23 -47.82 -7.99
CA PHE A 860 5.99 -49.24 -7.77
C PHE A 860 4.72 -49.71 -8.47
N THR A 861 4.63 -51.02 -8.67
CA THR A 861 3.42 -51.72 -9.09
C THR A 861 3.21 -52.92 -8.17
N ARG A 862 1.96 -53.15 -7.75
CA ARG A 862 1.56 -54.34 -6.99
C ARG A 862 0.32 -54.95 -7.63
N ASN A 863 0.41 -56.24 -7.96
CA ASN A 863 -0.72 -57.04 -8.44
C ASN A 863 -1.34 -57.82 -7.27
N PHE A 864 -2.65 -58.00 -7.33
CA PHE A 864 -3.44 -58.71 -6.34
C PHE A 864 -4.15 -59.86 -7.05
N ASN A 865 -3.86 -61.09 -6.64
CA ASN A 865 -4.38 -62.29 -7.31
C ASN A 865 -5.70 -62.79 -6.69
N SER A 866 -6.26 -62.07 -5.71
CA SER A 866 -7.47 -62.48 -4.98
C SER A 866 -8.67 -61.62 -5.32
N ASN A 867 -9.83 -62.25 -5.48
CA ASN A 867 -11.13 -61.57 -5.60
C ASN A 867 -11.61 -60.89 -4.29
N GLU A 868 -10.76 -60.83 -3.25
CA GLU A 868 -11.08 -60.28 -1.92
C GLU A 868 -10.17 -59.11 -1.50
N ALA A 869 -9.33 -58.60 -2.40
CA ALA A 869 -8.43 -57.49 -2.09
C ALA A 869 -9.16 -56.14 -2.17
N TYR A 870 -9.90 -55.77 -1.12
CA TYR A 870 -10.63 -54.49 -1.06
C TYR A 870 -9.82 -53.34 -0.44
N SER A 871 -8.59 -53.61 0.03
CA SER A 871 -7.71 -52.57 0.55
C SER A 871 -6.24 -52.85 0.24
N PHE A 872 -5.44 -51.79 0.24
CA PHE A 872 -3.99 -51.89 0.19
C PHE A 872 -3.32 -50.80 1.02
N VAL A 873 -2.08 -51.05 1.37
CA VAL A 873 -1.28 -50.16 2.20
C VAL A 873 0.05 -49.86 1.52
N ILE A 874 0.45 -48.59 1.58
CA ILE A 874 1.79 -48.11 1.22
C ILE A 874 2.48 -47.69 2.51
N ASP A 875 3.61 -48.33 2.84
CA ASP A 875 4.50 -47.85 3.90
C ASP A 875 5.62 -47.00 3.29
N LEU A 876 5.62 -45.72 3.62
CA LEU A 876 6.58 -44.73 3.14
C LEU A 876 8.00 -44.99 3.68
N LYS A 877 8.18 -45.85 4.70
CA LYS A 877 9.52 -46.20 5.22
C LYS A 877 10.29 -47.20 4.36
N ASN A 878 9.63 -47.96 3.49
CA ASN A 878 10.25 -49.05 2.74
C ASN A 878 11.03 -48.60 1.49
N GLY A 879 11.71 -47.45 1.56
CA GLY A 879 12.83 -47.08 0.68
C GLY A 879 12.52 -46.56 -0.73
N ASN A 880 11.31 -46.73 -1.25
CA ASN A 880 11.01 -46.41 -2.66
C ASN A 880 10.19 -45.13 -2.90
N VAL A 881 9.81 -44.39 -1.86
CA VAL A 881 8.95 -43.20 -1.98
C VAL A 881 9.63 -41.99 -1.35
N SER A 882 10.11 -41.06 -2.17
CA SER A 882 10.71 -39.79 -1.72
C SER A 882 9.65 -38.71 -1.47
N LYS A 883 10.03 -37.56 -0.89
CA LYS A 883 9.15 -36.39 -0.87
C LYS A 883 8.76 -35.99 -2.28
N GLY A 884 7.49 -35.68 -2.51
CA GLY A 884 6.98 -35.35 -3.83
C GLY A 884 5.49 -35.60 -3.97
N THR A 885 4.96 -35.23 -5.14
CA THR A 885 3.58 -35.52 -5.49
C THR A 885 3.51 -36.80 -6.31
N TYR A 886 2.58 -37.67 -5.95
CA TYR A 886 2.39 -38.97 -6.56
C TYR A 886 0.98 -39.11 -7.11
N VAL A 887 0.88 -39.92 -8.15
CA VAL A 887 -0.37 -40.33 -8.79
C VAL A 887 -0.48 -41.84 -8.68
N VAL A 888 -1.51 -42.33 -8.00
CA VAL A 888 -1.81 -43.75 -7.88
C VAL A 888 -2.96 -44.13 -8.79
N ASN A 889 -2.68 -45.09 -9.66
CA ASN A 889 -3.67 -45.75 -10.50
C ASN A 889 -4.07 -47.07 -9.84
N VAL A 890 -5.37 -47.32 -9.79
CA VAL A 890 -5.95 -48.57 -9.29
C VAL A 890 -6.78 -49.18 -10.40
N GLU A 891 -6.52 -50.44 -10.69
CA GLU A 891 -7.21 -51.25 -11.71
C GLU A 891 -8.05 -52.32 -11.00
N LYS A 892 -9.26 -52.53 -11.50
CA LYS A 892 -10.20 -53.53 -10.99
C LYS A 892 -9.72 -54.94 -11.35
N ASN A 893 -9.90 -55.90 -10.45
CA ASN A 893 -9.54 -57.28 -10.75
C ASN A 893 -10.37 -57.83 -11.91
N GLY A 894 -9.71 -58.40 -12.92
CA GLY A 894 -10.34 -58.96 -14.12
C GLY A 894 -10.89 -57.94 -15.12
N SER A 895 -10.55 -56.64 -15.04
CA SER A 895 -10.85 -55.67 -16.10
C SER A 895 -9.76 -54.63 -16.32
N ASP A 896 -9.62 -54.16 -17.55
CA ASP A 896 -8.73 -53.02 -17.91
C ASP A 896 -9.33 -51.65 -17.56
N GLN A 897 -10.43 -51.62 -16.81
CA GLN A 897 -11.11 -50.38 -16.44
C GLN A 897 -10.31 -49.65 -15.35
N LYS A 898 -9.68 -48.53 -15.73
CA LYS A 898 -8.93 -47.66 -14.82
C LYS A 898 -9.88 -46.70 -14.10
N ILE A 899 -9.76 -46.62 -12.77
CA ILE A 899 -10.37 -45.53 -12.00
C ILE A 899 -9.64 -44.23 -12.32
N GLU A 900 -10.27 -43.08 -12.10
CA GLU A 900 -9.58 -41.80 -12.03
C GLU A 900 -8.30 -41.88 -11.17
N PRO A 901 -7.16 -41.38 -11.67
CA PRO A 901 -5.91 -41.36 -10.94
C PRO A 901 -6.02 -40.59 -9.62
N ILE A 902 -5.47 -41.16 -8.55
CA ILE A 902 -5.49 -40.60 -7.21
C ILE A 902 -4.20 -39.81 -6.99
N LYS A 903 -4.31 -38.49 -6.90
CA LYS A 903 -3.16 -37.60 -6.61
C LYS A 903 -3.03 -37.36 -5.11
N PHE A 904 -1.84 -37.57 -4.54
CA PHE A 904 -1.52 -37.21 -3.16
C PHE A 904 -0.07 -36.75 -3.02
N VAL A 905 0.22 -36.04 -1.92
CA VAL A 905 1.54 -35.46 -1.65
C VAL A 905 2.20 -36.21 -0.50
N VAL A 906 3.42 -36.69 -0.70
CA VAL A 906 4.31 -37.21 0.35
C VAL A 906 5.23 -36.08 0.77
N ASN A 907 4.98 -35.56 1.97
CA ASN A 907 5.73 -34.44 2.58
C ASN A 907 6.96 -34.90 3.34
#